data_AF-A0A6P2EUR8-F1
#
_entry.id   AF-A0A6P2EUR8-F1
#
_cell.length_a   1.000
_cell.length_b   1.000
_cell.length_c   1.000
_cell.angle_alpha   90.00
_cell.angle_beta   90.00
_cell.angle_gamma   90.00
#
_symmetry.space_group_name_H-M   'P 1'
#
loop_
_entity.id
_entity.type
_entity.pdbx_description
1 polymer ?
#
loop_
_entity_poly.entity_id
_entity_poly.type
_entity_poly.pdbx_seq_one_letter_code
_entity_poly.pdbx_strand_id
1 'polypeptide(L)'
;MSTLHRIEFERLRYWQGQTLRAADDRDQRRFDALRRRLHNLALHSTEGVAFGLRVTRIDEDPVTWEVACGLAYDCRGRELLLQRPRRIDMPTQAAWLVLRPRKAGRRSSGASACCVASEPGCIPDEALLLDADFELAWTGGESEPVEGVALARLDAEGVLDAQFRPRQARPLAKPRLARGETVRGDTPWEPWTIQEPDGKGGLRDRVVGVQTHIDTSAAGFTRTPCYIATIQSQTWNLAKTEFAPAFFPHVADATPAGFTFRLLMTEIARRRYEALADFSRVTETTRGVGDRLQVTVAAAAAFRKGDMVAQLRPRSDKVVRVLKSDSSKLTLEAALDGARQGSELAVGNLPRMSKVTEVKPVDPAVLAAVTAAPQIRKGDVLLRMSDGKLAVVDRVTQGKLVVGDPFENWTTADTLMAARPSASVEVKSARVSDDGLKTSIELKPASHAVGVGMVLVLLNENKRPLATVAKVASRSGAIIEVEPVLSNEALTALRRVVPAEASVTVQSLEPASRSTLSVESVGPFAEGDFVAIVGRPGQIALVKDIDEDKKQLELWPPLDNVQVGEHVVAANWRCATTVSAVDVPPTTRVVVGRANAALPGSFVVLRIDDEFSAPVAVTNVQGATLTLATPFVELKRLDTLAVGVFPGIVTVVAQGAQPEQVTIAEPGRLAAGDSVVLLPAAGAAAVRPVFQVVTASGTLAVLSESPGLLNPGQQLACVHWRDRVSLTAVGDIDPTQVEVDGELVFRESDVVGMLNHYADNANPGMVEAVAGNVLTLALPGIEHGDGIVKKDWIDGGIVGPAAVSYLPGAQQTFPSQLQPFVRMKTTDGLERPAQAVAYGLDLLSGRFVSAGVLPLLTDPASGQVALLRLDANTTFRLRPETLSLVTSFNTEFPRAFATFAQKQKLSVRWTACLQEFAPHARCPGQQTHDPCAQGHSSED
;
A
#
# COMPACT_ATOMS: atom_id res chain seq x y z
N MET A 1 -27.21 28.45 -42.68
CA MET A 1 -27.24 28.23 -41.23
C MET A 1 -28.67 28.45 -40.75
N SER A 2 -29.41 27.39 -40.39
CA SER A 2 -30.76 27.54 -39.81
C SER A 2 -30.65 27.77 -38.31
N THR A 3 -31.31 28.81 -37.81
CA THR A 3 -31.51 29.08 -36.39
C THR A 3 -32.02 27.83 -35.67
N LEU A 4 -31.23 27.27 -34.74
CA LEU A 4 -31.67 26.23 -33.81
C LEU A 4 -32.77 26.81 -32.91
N HIS A 5 -34.02 26.43 -33.16
CA HIS A 5 -35.14 26.78 -32.28
C HIS A 5 -35.06 25.94 -31.00
N ARG A 6 -35.01 26.62 -29.85
CA ARG A 6 -35.07 26.00 -28.53
C ARG A 6 -36.51 25.59 -28.26
N ILE A 7 -36.81 24.30 -28.41
CA ILE A 7 -38.09 23.72 -27.99
C ILE A 7 -37.97 23.45 -26.49
N GLU A 8 -38.70 24.19 -25.64
CA GLU A 8 -38.75 23.91 -24.21
C GLU A 8 -39.65 22.68 -23.95
N PHE A 9 -39.08 21.63 -23.36
CA PHE A 9 -39.83 20.45 -22.94
C PHE A 9 -40.32 20.64 -21.51
N GLU A 10 -41.53 21.18 -21.36
CA GLU A 10 -42.17 21.25 -20.04
C GLU A 10 -42.93 19.95 -19.76
N ARG A 11 -42.50 19.19 -18.75
CA ARG A 11 -43.21 18.00 -18.29
C ARG A 11 -44.33 18.46 -17.35
N LEU A 12 -45.59 18.20 -17.72
CA LEU A 12 -46.75 18.48 -16.86
C LEU A 12 -46.54 17.84 -15.48
N ARG A 13 -46.63 18.64 -14.43
CA ARG A 13 -46.53 18.20 -13.03
C ARG A 13 -47.92 18.27 -12.42
N TYR A 14 -48.40 17.13 -11.94
CA TYR A 14 -49.63 17.04 -11.16
C TYR A 14 -49.30 16.93 -9.69
N TRP A 15 -50.08 17.60 -8.84
CA TRP A 15 -49.99 17.49 -7.38
C TRP A 15 -51.18 16.69 -6.85
N GLN A 16 -50.98 16.00 -5.73
CA GLN A 16 -52.03 15.20 -5.11
C GLN A 16 -53.22 16.10 -4.70
N GLY A 17 -54.43 15.77 -5.16
CA GLY A 17 -55.65 16.55 -4.93
C GLY A 17 -56.01 17.56 -6.03
N GLN A 18 -55.16 17.73 -7.06
CA GLN A 18 -55.48 18.59 -8.20
C GLN A 18 -56.62 17.99 -9.06
N THR A 19 -57.65 18.80 -9.33
CA THR A 19 -58.71 18.43 -10.27
C THR A 19 -58.19 18.55 -11.71
N LEU A 20 -58.11 17.42 -12.42
CA LEU A 20 -57.71 17.38 -13.84
C LEU A 20 -58.80 18.01 -14.71
N ARG A 21 -58.47 19.11 -15.38
CA ARG A 21 -59.35 19.78 -16.33
C ARG A 21 -59.18 19.19 -17.71
N ALA A 22 -60.19 19.39 -18.57
CA ALA A 22 -60.09 19.01 -19.98
C ALA A 22 -58.91 19.69 -20.71
N ALA A 23 -58.45 20.85 -20.23
CA ALA A 23 -57.23 21.48 -20.72
C ALA A 23 -55.98 20.65 -20.40
N ASP A 24 -55.86 20.13 -19.17
CA ASP A 24 -54.71 19.34 -18.73
C ASP A 24 -54.58 18.01 -19.52
N ASP A 25 -55.71 17.34 -19.81
CA ASP A 25 -55.73 16.13 -20.67
C ASP A 25 -55.31 16.45 -22.11
N ARG A 26 -55.74 17.59 -22.66
CA ARG A 26 -55.32 18.02 -24.01
C ARG A 26 -53.83 18.35 -24.06
N ASP A 27 -53.30 19.03 -23.05
CA ASP A 27 -51.88 19.37 -22.97
C ASP A 27 -51.01 18.12 -22.80
N GLN A 28 -51.46 17.13 -22.01
CA GLN A 28 -50.78 15.85 -21.85
C GLN A 28 -50.74 15.08 -23.17
N ARG A 29 -51.86 15.01 -23.89
CA ARG A 29 -51.93 14.36 -25.20
C ARG A 29 -51.03 15.07 -26.22
N ARG A 30 -50.97 16.40 -26.19
CA ARG A 30 -50.08 17.20 -27.05
C ARG A 30 -48.60 16.90 -26.77
N PHE A 31 -48.22 16.84 -25.50
CA PHE A 31 -46.86 16.50 -25.08
C PHE A 31 -46.48 15.09 -25.53
N ASP A 32 -47.36 14.11 -25.35
CA ASP A 32 -47.10 12.73 -25.75
C ASP A 32 -47.07 12.54 -27.27
N ALA A 33 -47.88 13.28 -28.03
CA ALA A 33 -47.82 13.32 -29.49
C ALA A 33 -46.50 13.94 -30.00
N LEU A 34 -46.04 15.03 -29.38
CA LEU A 34 -44.75 15.65 -29.71
C LEU A 34 -43.57 14.70 -29.41
N ARG A 35 -43.60 14.00 -28.27
CA ARG A 35 -42.56 13.02 -27.92
C ARG A 35 -42.51 11.86 -28.90
N ARG A 36 -43.66 11.32 -29.31
CA ARG A 36 -43.72 10.27 -30.34
C ARG A 36 -43.18 10.75 -31.67
N ARG A 37 -43.58 11.95 -32.10
CA ARG A 37 -43.06 12.57 -33.33
C ARG A 37 -41.54 12.71 -33.32
N LEU A 38 -40.98 13.25 -32.23
CA LEU A 38 -39.55 13.44 -32.10
C LEU A 38 -38.79 12.13 -31.97
N HIS A 39 -39.40 11.13 -31.32
CA HIS A 39 -38.87 9.77 -31.28
C HIS A 39 -38.78 9.19 -32.70
N ASN A 40 -39.87 9.24 -33.47
CA ASN A 40 -39.89 8.79 -34.86
C ASN A 40 -38.87 9.54 -35.71
N LEU A 41 -38.73 10.87 -35.54
CA LEU A 41 -37.78 11.70 -36.26
C LEU A 41 -36.30 11.38 -35.93
N ALA A 42 -35.99 11.13 -34.65
CA ALA A 42 -34.63 10.80 -34.20
C ALA A 42 -34.15 9.43 -34.71
N LEU A 43 -35.08 8.56 -35.07
CA LEU A 43 -34.80 7.27 -35.67
C LEU A 43 -34.57 7.48 -37.18
N HIS A 44 -33.31 7.59 -37.59
CA HIS A 44 -32.92 7.83 -38.98
C HIS A 44 -33.68 6.95 -40.00
N SER A 45 -34.40 7.59 -40.94
CA SER A 45 -35.13 6.97 -42.07
C SER A 45 -36.36 6.12 -41.67
N THR A 46 -37.19 6.59 -40.75
CA THR A 46 -38.50 6.00 -40.40
C THR A 46 -39.65 6.42 -41.33
N GLU A 47 -39.44 7.36 -42.25
CA GLU A 47 -40.46 7.83 -43.19
C GLU A 47 -40.93 6.72 -44.14
N GLY A 48 -42.25 6.65 -44.39
CA GLY A 48 -42.89 5.65 -45.25
C GLY A 48 -44.09 4.95 -44.59
N VAL A 49 -44.68 4.01 -45.32
CA VAL A 49 -45.79 3.17 -44.85
C VAL A 49 -45.28 2.20 -43.79
N ALA A 50 -45.88 2.23 -42.61
CA ALA A 50 -45.57 1.33 -41.52
C ALA A 50 -46.40 0.04 -41.59
N PHE A 51 -47.71 0.17 -41.86
CA PHE A 51 -48.58 -0.98 -42.11
C PHE A 51 -49.88 -0.57 -42.82
N GLY A 52 -50.54 -1.53 -43.48
CA GLY A 52 -51.95 -1.46 -43.91
C GLY A 52 -52.27 -0.65 -45.16
N LEU A 53 -51.65 0.52 -45.36
CA LEU A 53 -51.96 1.42 -46.48
C LEU A 53 -51.65 0.78 -47.83
N ARG A 54 -52.69 0.34 -48.53
CA ARG A 54 -52.62 -0.28 -49.88
C ARG A 54 -53.65 0.38 -50.78
N VAL A 55 -53.28 0.60 -52.04
CA VAL A 55 -54.15 1.23 -53.04
C VAL A 55 -54.66 0.16 -53.99
N THR A 56 -55.98 0.03 -54.13
CA THR A 56 -56.65 -0.97 -54.97
C THR A 56 -57.74 -0.32 -55.82
N ARG A 57 -57.85 -0.72 -57.10
CA ARG A 57 -58.92 -0.24 -58.00
C ARG A 57 -60.22 -0.96 -57.68
N ILE A 58 -61.35 -0.24 -57.65
CA ILE A 58 -62.67 -0.85 -57.35
C ILE A 58 -63.66 -0.70 -58.50
N ASP A 59 -63.79 0.48 -59.12
CA ASP A 59 -64.84 0.74 -60.14
C ASP A 59 -64.26 1.21 -61.49
N GLU A 60 -64.98 0.97 -62.60
CA GLU A 60 -64.53 1.28 -63.97
C GLU A 60 -65.05 2.60 -64.55
N ASP A 61 -66.17 3.17 -64.08
CA ASP A 61 -66.72 4.43 -64.59
C ASP A 61 -67.62 5.18 -63.56
N PRO A 62 -67.17 6.31 -62.97
CA PRO A 62 -65.83 6.88 -63.05
C PRO A 62 -64.81 5.99 -62.30
N VAL A 63 -63.56 5.97 -62.79
CA VAL A 63 -62.49 5.15 -62.19
C VAL A 63 -62.25 5.59 -60.74
N THR A 64 -62.65 4.72 -59.80
CA THR A 64 -62.55 4.98 -58.36
C THR A 64 -61.58 4.00 -57.71
N TRP A 65 -60.69 4.53 -56.88
CA TRP A 65 -59.68 3.77 -56.15
C TRP A 65 -59.98 3.76 -54.65
N GLU A 66 -59.71 2.66 -53.99
CA GLU A 66 -59.77 2.55 -52.53
C GLU A 66 -58.37 2.47 -51.95
N VAL A 67 -58.13 3.26 -50.91
CA VAL A 67 -56.95 3.16 -50.07
C VAL A 67 -57.36 2.49 -48.76
N ALA A 68 -56.81 1.31 -48.48
CA ALA A 68 -57.08 0.55 -47.27
C ALA A 68 -56.54 1.27 -46.01
N CYS A 69 -57.15 1.00 -44.85
CA CYS A 69 -56.72 1.57 -43.58
C CYS A 69 -55.27 1.17 -43.21
N GLY A 70 -54.55 2.06 -42.53
CA GLY A 70 -53.17 1.81 -42.13
C GLY A 70 -52.45 3.05 -41.58
N LEU A 71 -51.17 2.89 -41.27
CA LEU A 71 -50.30 3.91 -40.67
C LEU A 71 -49.09 4.17 -41.56
N ALA A 72 -48.72 5.44 -41.67
CA ALA A 72 -47.43 5.87 -42.20
C ALA A 72 -46.77 6.94 -41.32
N TYR A 73 -45.48 7.15 -41.52
CA TYR A 73 -44.74 8.25 -40.92
C TYR A 73 -44.20 9.17 -42.02
N ASP A 74 -44.38 10.48 -41.86
CA ASP A 74 -43.78 11.44 -42.80
C ASP A 74 -42.33 11.80 -42.44
N CYS A 75 -41.66 12.54 -43.33
CA CYS A 75 -40.29 13.01 -43.15
C CYS A 75 -40.09 13.92 -41.90
N ARG A 76 -41.18 14.35 -41.25
CA ARG A 76 -41.18 15.16 -40.03
C ARG A 76 -41.50 14.34 -38.77
N GLY A 77 -41.55 13.01 -38.91
CA GLY A 77 -41.84 12.05 -37.83
C GLY A 77 -43.31 11.98 -37.43
N ARG A 78 -44.23 12.62 -38.16
CA ARG A 78 -45.66 12.64 -37.82
C ARG A 78 -46.32 11.32 -38.19
N GLU A 79 -47.17 10.82 -37.30
CA GLU A 79 -48.04 9.67 -37.53
C GLU A 79 -49.20 10.07 -38.44
N LEU A 80 -49.34 9.39 -39.59
CA LEU A 80 -50.44 9.56 -40.55
C LEU A 80 -51.31 8.31 -40.52
N LEU A 81 -52.46 8.37 -39.83
CA LEU A 81 -53.34 7.23 -39.62
C LEU A 81 -54.61 7.35 -40.46
N LEU A 82 -54.80 6.41 -41.39
CA LEU A 82 -56.05 6.20 -42.12
C LEU A 82 -56.85 5.10 -41.41
N GLN A 83 -57.91 5.45 -40.70
CA GLN A 83 -58.61 4.49 -39.82
C GLN A 83 -59.58 3.58 -40.54
N ARG A 84 -60.10 4.01 -41.70
CA ARG A 84 -61.05 3.25 -42.53
C ARG A 84 -60.65 3.38 -44.00
N PRO A 85 -60.96 2.37 -44.83
CA PRO A 85 -60.74 2.49 -46.26
C PRO A 85 -61.43 3.74 -46.82
N ARG A 86 -60.74 4.46 -47.71
CA ARG A 86 -61.28 5.67 -48.36
C ARG A 86 -61.22 5.54 -49.87
N ARG A 87 -62.31 5.94 -50.52
CA ARG A 87 -62.40 6.03 -51.98
C ARG A 87 -61.93 7.40 -52.45
N ILE A 88 -61.20 7.42 -53.55
CA ILE A 88 -60.73 8.64 -54.20
C ILE A 88 -60.88 8.52 -55.72
N ASP A 89 -61.39 9.59 -56.32
CA ASP A 89 -61.55 9.70 -57.76
C ASP A 89 -60.19 9.93 -58.43
N MET A 90 -60.08 9.46 -59.67
CA MET A 90 -58.85 9.54 -60.44
C MET A 90 -58.71 10.89 -61.17
N PRO A 91 -57.56 11.58 -61.10
CA PRO A 91 -57.30 12.75 -61.92
C PRO A 91 -56.98 12.32 -63.36
N THR A 92 -57.23 13.22 -64.31
CA THR A 92 -56.98 12.98 -65.74
C THR A 92 -55.54 13.29 -66.19
N GLN A 93 -54.62 13.56 -65.26
CA GLN A 93 -53.23 13.93 -65.52
C GLN A 93 -52.27 13.23 -64.55
N ALA A 94 -50.98 13.17 -64.92
CA ALA A 94 -49.91 12.63 -64.08
C ALA A 94 -49.90 13.26 -62.68
N ALA A 95 -50.00 12.40 -61.66
CA ALA A 95 -50.11 12.84 -60.28
C ALA A 95 -49.64 11.75 -59.29
N TRP A 96 -49.26 12.21 -58.09
CA TRP A 96 -48.90 11.38 -56.95
C TRP A 96 -50.07 11.35 -55.97
N LEU A 97 -50.51 10.16 -55.58
CA LEU A 97 -51.46 9.98 -54.48
C LEU A 97 -50.69 10.03 -53.17
N VAL A 98 -50.98 11.03 -52.35
CA VAL A 98 -50.28 11.26 -51.09
C VAL A 98 -51.27 11.27 -49.94
N LEU A 99 -50.93 10.56 -48.85
CA LEU A 99 -51.56 10.76 -47.56
C LEU A 99 -50.82 11.89 -46.84
N ARG A 100 -51.52 12.98 -46.52
CA ARG A 100 -50.92 14.15 -45.87
C ARG A 100 -51.89 14.81 -44.88
N PRO A 101 -51.39 15.65 -43.95
CA PRO A 101 -52.24 16.49 -43.12
C PRO A 101 -53.07 17.45 -43.98
N ARG A 102 -54.36 17.58 -43.66
CA ARG A 102 -55.26 18.52 -44.32
C ARG A 102 -54.82 19.95 -43.98
N LYS A 103 -54.67 20.81 -44.99
CA LYS A 103 -54.40 22.24 -44.74
C LYS A 103 -55.62 22.85 -44.06
N ALA A 104 -55.44 23.46 -42.88
CA ALA A 104 -56.51 24.16 -42.20
C ALA A 104 -57.02 25.32 -43.09
N GLY A 105 -58.17 25.12 -43.71
CA GLY A 105 -58.91 26.22 -44.34
C GLY A 105 -59.21 27.27 -43.26
N ARG A 106 -59.01 28.55 -43.59
CA ARG A 106 -59.29 29.69 -42.73
C ARG A 106 -60.77 29.66 -42.32
N ARG A 107 -61.12 28.97 -41.22
CA ARG A 107 -62.47 28.94 -40.66
C ARG A 107 -62.77 30.32 -40.09
N SER A 108 -63.58 31.10 -40.82
CA SER A 108 -64.23 32.30 -40.33
C SER A 108 -65.36 31.91 -39.37
N SER A 109 -65.07 31.75 -38.08
CA SER A 109 -66.09 31.76 -37.03
C SER A 109 -65.47 32.09 -35.66
N GLY A 110 -65.46 33.38 -35.32
CA GLY A 110 -65.90 33.92 -34.02
C GLY A 110 -65.46 33.30 -32.69
N ALA A 111 -64.27 32.71 -32.56
CA ALA A 111 -63.70 32.38 -31.25
C ALA A 111 -62.24 32.84 -31.20
N SER A 112 -61.95 33.71 -30.24
CA SER A 112 -60.68 34.34 -29.88
C SER A 112 -59.43 33.56 -30.31
N ALA A 113 -58.71 34.11 -31.29
CA ALA A 113 -57.34 33.76 -31.59
C ALA A 113 -56.42 34.23 -30.47
N CYS A 114 -55.78 33.31 -29.74
CA CYS A 114 -54.66 33.67 -28.84
C CYS A 114 -53.29 33.59 -29.53
N CYS A 115 -53.22 33.29 -30.84
CA CYS A 115 -51.95 33.16 -31.54
C CYS A 115 -51.98 33.93 -32.86
N VAL A 116 -51.21 35.02 -32.93
CA VAL A 116 -50.93 35.76 -34.17
C VAL A 116 -50.08 34.86 -35.08
N ALA A 117 -50.47 34.72 -36.34
CA ALA A 117 -49.97 33.71 -37.28
C ALA A 117 -48.53 33.94 -37.82
N SER A 118 -47.65 34.62 -37.08
CA SER A 118 -46.29 34.96 -37.54
C SER A 118 -45.16 34.59 -36.57
N GLU A 119 -45.43 33.84 -35.50
CA GLU A 119 -44.36 33.26 -34.66
C GLU A 119 -44.15 31.75 -34.96
N PRO A 120 -42.91 31.31 -35.26
CA PRO A 120 -42.58 29.89 -35.40
C PRO A 120 -42.59 29.22 -34.02
N GLY A 121 -43.73 28.64 -33.66
CA GLY A 121 -43.96 28.01 -32.35
C GLY A 121 -45.44 27.79 -32.03
N CYS A 122 -46.34 28.55 -32.66
CA CYS A 122 -47.78 28.29 -32.62
C CYS A 122 -48.16 27.22 -33.63
N ILE A 123 -47.86 25.96 -33.30
CA ILE A 123 -48.43 24.80 -34.00
C ILE A 123 -49.95 24.81 -33.69
N PRO A 124 -50.84 24.77 -34.71
CA PRO A 124 -52.28 24.56 -34.49
C PRO A 124 -52.50 23.29 -33.65
N ASP A 125 -53.67 23.16 -33.02
CA ASP A 125 -54.04 22.09 -32.09
C ASP A 125 -53.82 20.65 -32.66
N GLU A 126 -52.57 20.17 -32.69
CA GLU A 126 -52.10 18.90 -33.28
C GLU A 126 -52.23 17.72 -32.28
N ALA A 127 -52.95 17.92 -31.16
CA ALA A 127 -52.91 17.01 -30.01
C ALA A 127 -53.61 15.66 -30.25
N LEU A 128 -54.43 15.52 -31.30
CA LEU A 128 -55.04 14.27 -31.75
C LEU A 128 -55.28 14.38 -33.25
N LEU A 129 -54.31 14.01 -34.08
CA LEU A 129 -54.59 13.86 -35.51
C LEU A 129 -55.47 12.62 -35.70
N LEU A 130 -56.77 12.84 -35.86
CA LEU A 130 -57.75 11.81 -36.18
C LEU A 130 -57.79 11.63 -37.70
N ASP A 131 -58.46 10.56 -38.16
CA ASP A 131 -58.68 10.28 -39.58
C ASP A 131 -59.17 11.54 -40.36
N ALA A 132 -59.97 12.40 -39.71
CA ALA A 132 -60.52 13.63 -40.28
C ALA A 132 -59.49 14.75 -40.56
N ASP A 133 -58.31 14.68 -39.92
CA ASP A 133 -57.23 15.67 -40.04
C ASP A 133 -56.24 15.32 -41.16
N PHE A 134 -56.42 14.16 -41.79
CA PHE A 134 -55.65 13.72 -42.94
C PHE A 134 -56.52 13.67 -44.19
N GLU A 135 -55.91 14.02 -45.31
CA GLU A 135 -56.52 13.90 -46.63
C GLU A 135 -55.67 13.01 -47.53
N LEU A 136 -56.37 12.26 -48.38
CA LEU A 136 -55.79 11.67 -49.58
C LEU A 136 -55.92 12.72 -50.67
N ALA A 137 -54.79 13.14 -51.22
CA ALA A 137 -54.76 14.15 -52.26
C ALA A 137 -53.89 13.70 -53.42
N TRP A 138 -54.39 13.93 -54.62
CA TRP A 138 -53.58 13.88 -55.83
C TRP A 138 -52.77 15.17 -55.94
N THR A 139 -51.47 15.04 -56.13
CA THR A 139 -50.54 16.16 -56.26
C THR A 139 -49.80 16.04 -57.58
N GLY A 140 -49.85 17.08 -58.41
CA GLY A 140 -49.13 17.13 -59.68
C GLY A 140 -47.63 17.36 -59.49
N GLY A 141 -46.82 16.94 -60.45
CA GLY A 141 -45.37 17.16 -60.50
C GLY A 141 -44.56 15.91 -60.85
N GLU A 142 -43.35 16.09 -61.40
CA GLU A 142 -42.47 14.98 -61.81
C GLU A 142 -41.75 14.29 -60.63
N SER A 143 -41.59 14.98 -59.49
CA SER A 143 -40.88 14.48 -58.31
C SER A 143 -41.83 14.10 -57.17
N GLU A 144 -41.43 13.11 -56.37
CA GLU A 144 -42.16 12.69 -55.16
C GLU A 144 -42.37 13.88 -54.21
N PRO A 145 -43.61 14.13 -53.74
CA PRO A 145 -43.91 15.25 -52.85
C PRO A 145 -43.17 15.16 -51.50
N VAL A 146 -42.60 16.29 -51.06
CA VAL A 146 -41.85 16.39 -49.80
C VAL A 146 -42.75 16.30 -48.56
N GLU A 147 -44.04 16.64 -48.69
CA GLU A 147 -45.00 16.67 -47.59
C GLU A 147 -46.01 15.52 -47.68
N GLY A 148 -45.96 14.63 -46.68
CA GLY A 148 -46.81 13.44 -46.60
C GLY A 148 -46.06 12.17 -47.01
N VAL A 149 -46.82 11.12 -47.31
CA VAL A 149 -46.29 9.82 -47.75
C VAL A 149 -46.96 9.42 -49.06
N ALA A 150 -46.17 9.20 -50.10
CA ALA A 150 -46.67 8.77 -51.41
C ALA A 150 -47.12 7.30 -51.36
N LEU A 151 -48.36 7.07 -51.78
CA LEU A 151 -49.02 5.75 -51.77
C LEU A 151 -49.17 5.15 -53.16
N ALA A 152 -49.25 5.99 -54.19
CA ALA A 152 -49.36 5.59 -55.59
C ALA A 152 -48.88 6.71 -56.52
N ARG A 153 -48.54 6.36 -57.77
CA ARG A 153 -48.14 7.29 -58.84
C ARG A 153 -48.88 6.98 -60.12
N LEU A 154 -49.35 8.02 -60.81
CA LEU A 154 -49.80 7.93 -62.20
C LEU A 154 -48.67 8.36 -63.15
N ASP A 155 -48.55 7.69 -64.29
CA ASP A 155 -47.64 8.06 -65.38
C ASP A 155 -48.20 9.22 -66.23
N ALA A 156 -47.49 9.57 -67.31
CA ALA A 156 -47.81 10.71 -68.17
C ALA A 156 -49.16 10.55 -68.88
N GLU A 157 -49.58 9.31 -69.13
CA GLU A 157 -50.83 8.91 -69.75
C GLU A 157 -51.98 8.82 -68.74
N GLY A 158 -51.71 9.10 -67.46
CA GLY A 158 -52.68 9.02 -66.38
C GLY A 158 -53.03 7.58 -66.04
N VAL A 159 -52.12 6.62 -66.19
CA VAL A 159 -52.28 5.21 -65.79
C VAL A 159 -51.48 4.95 -64.51
N LEU A 160 -51.98 4.07 -63.63
CA LEU A 160 -51.25 3.71 -62.41
C LEU A 160 -49.93 3.00 -62.76
N ASP A 161 -48.83 3.54 -62.26
CA ASP A 161 -47.52 2.93 -62.37
C ASP A 161 -47.44 1.67 -61.50
N ALA A 162 -47.59 0.50 -62.15
CA ALA A 162 -47.52 -0.80 -61.51
C ALA A 162 -46.13 -1.15 -60.95
N GLN A 163 -45.07 -0.42 -61.32
CA GLN A 163 -43.72 -0.59 -60.78
C GLN A 163 -43.46 0.25 -59.53
N PHE A 164 -44.26 1.28 -59.29
CA PHE A 164 -44.13 2.10 -58.08
C PHE A 164 -44.36 1.25 -56.82
N ARG A 165 -43.48 1.42 -55.83
CA ARG A 165 -43.60 0.79 -54.51
C ARG A 165 -43.46 1.88 -53.46
N PRO A 166 -44.48 2.09 -52.60
CA PRO A 166 -44.39 3.04 -51.50
C PRO A 166 -43.22 2.69 -50.58
N ARG A 167 -42.47 3.72 -50.14
CA ARG A 167 -41.40 3.55 -49.15
C ARG A 167 -41.97 2.89 -47.89
N GLN A 168 -41.31 1.84 -47.39
CA GLN A 168 -41.70 1.18 -46.14
C GLN A 168 -40.90 1.76 -44.97
N ALA A 169 -41.57 2.04 -43.86
CA ALA A 169 -40.93 2.52 -42.64
C ALA A 169 -39.98 1.47 -42.05
N ARG A 170 -38.79 1.87 -41.60
CA ARG A 170 -37.82 0.95 -40.97
C ARG A 170 -38.27 0.49 -39.57
N PRO A 171 -38.06 -0.78 -39.18
CA PRO A 171 -38.36 -1.28 -37.83
C PRO A 171 -37.60 -0.52 -36.73
N LEU A 172 -38.24 -0.32 -35.57
CA LEU A 172 -37.75 0.48 -34.42
C LEU A 172 -36.59 -0.14 -33.62
N ALA A 173 -36.10 -1.34 -33.96
CA ALA A 173 -35.05 -2.02 -33.20
C ALA A 173 -33.65 -1.68 -33.74
N LYS A 174 -32.84 -0.93 -32.98
CA LYS A 174 -31.38 -0.84 -33.21
C LYS A 174 -30.59 -0.86 -31.90
N PRO A 175 -29.97 -1.99 -31.53
CA PRO A 175 -29.00 -2.03 -30.45
C PRO A 175 -27.63 -1.56 -30.98
N ARG A 176 -27.38 -0.25 -30.92
CA ARG A 176 -26.04 0.32 -31.21
C ARG A 176 -25.15 0.39 -29.98
N LEU A 177 -25.74 0.23 -28.81
CA LEU A 177 -25.07 0.15 -27.53
C LEU A 177 -25.79 -0.91 -26.71
N ALA A 178 -25.04 -1.85 -26.15
CA ALA A 178 -25.58 -2.82 -25.21
C ALA A 178 -24.63 -2.97 -24.03
N ARG A 179 -25.18 -3.43 -22.91
CA ARG A 179 -24.43 -3.79 -21.71
C ARG A 179 -25.03 -5.04 -21.12
N GLY A 180 -24.21 -5.80 -20.42
CA GLY A 180 -24.65 -6.99 -19.71
C GLY A 180 -23.70 -7.36 -18.59
N GLU A 181 -24.11 -8.37 -17.84
CA GLU A 181 -23.36 -8.91 -16.72
C GLU A 181 -23.67 -10.40 -16.65
N THR A 182 -22.66 -11.23 -16.44
CA THR A 182 -22.88 -12.65 -16.15
C THR A 182 -23.49 -12.81 -14.76
N VAL A 183 -24.07 -13.98 -14.48
CA VAL A 183 -24.63 -14.27 -13.16
C VAL A 183 -23.52 -14.22 -12.11
N ARG A 184 -23.72 -13.44 -11.05
CA ARG A 184 -22.75 -13.24 -9.98
C ARG A 184 -22.48 -14.55 -9.24
N GLY A 185 -21.21 -14.96 -9.24
CA GLY A 185 -20.77 -16.22 -8.63
C GLY A 185 -21.07 -17.46 -9.46
N ASP A 186 -21.74 -17.31 -10.60
CA ASP A 186 -22.12 -18.42 -11.49
C ASP A 186 -21.68 -18.13 -12.94
N THR A 187 -20.55 -17.43 -13.07
CA THR A 187 -19.89 -17.25 -14.36
C THR A 187 -19.16 -18.54 -14.73
N PRO A 188 -19.39 -19.13 -15.91
CA PRO A 188 -18.82 -20.41 -16.29
C PRO A 188 -17.35 -20.24 -16.71
N TRP A 189 -16.46 -20.24 -15.72
CA TRP A 189 -15.02 -20.16 -15.93
C TRP A 189 -14.46 -21.52 -16.34
N GLU A 190 -13.61 -21.52 -17.36
CA GLU A 190 -12.87 -22.68 -17.85
C GLU A 190 -11.35 -22.39 -17.89
N PRO A 191 -10.48 -23.41 -17.80
CA PRO A 191 -9.04 -23.21 -17.95
C PRO A 191 -8.68 -22.67 -19.34
N TRP A 192 -7.85 -21.62 -19.39
CA TRP A 192 -7.27 -21.12 -20.62
C TRP A 192 -5.95 -21.84 -20.88
N THR A 193 -5.96 -22.75 -21.85
CA THR A 193 -4.80 -23.56 -22.26
C THR A 193 -4.21 -23.02 -23.56
N ILE A 194 -2.88 -22.91 -23.61
CA ILE A 194 -2.11 -22.62 -24.82
C ILE A 194 -1.16 -23.77 -25.14
N GLN A 195 -0.77 -23.89 -26.40
CA GLN A 195 0.27 -24.82 -26.84
C GLN A 195 1.61 -24.09 -26.85
N GLU A 196 2.61 -24.60 -26.12
CA GLU A 196 3.98 -24.06 -26.09
C GLU A 196 5.02 -25.12 -26.46
N PRO A 197 6.20 -24.73 -26.97
CA PRO A 197 7.28 -25.68 -27.24
C PRO A 197 7.74 -26.41 -25.97
N ASP A 198 7.89 -27.72 -26.03
CA ASP A 198 8.28 -28.57 -24.89
C ASP A 198 9.80 -28.61 -24.61
N GLY A 199 10.59 -27.87 -25.39
CA GLY A 199 12.06 -27.87 -25.33
C GLY A 199 12.72 -29.10 -25.95
N LYS A 200 11.95 -30.03 -26.50
CA LYS A 200 12.39 -31.28 -27.16
C LYS A 200 11.87 -31.40 -28.61
N GLY A 201 11.31 -30.33 -29.17
CA GLY A 201 10.80 -30.29 -30.54
C GLY A 201 9.32 -30.66 -30.67
N GLY A 202 8.60 -30.83 -29.57
CA GLY A 202 7.15 -31.01 -29.52
C GLY A 202 6.40 -29.78 -28.99
N LEU A 203 5.06 -29.84 -29.01
CA LEU A 203 4.17 -28.88 -28.35
C LEU A 203 3.57 -29.53 -27.10
N ARG A 204 3.38 -28.74 -26.04
CA ARG A 204 2.68 -29.16 -24.82
C ARG A 204 1.58 -28.16 -24.46
N ASP A 205 0.48 -28.69 -23.93
CA ASP A 205 -0.57 -27.89 -23.32
C ASP A 205 -0.10 -27.27 -21.99
N ARG A 206 -0.21 -25.95 -21.88
CA ARG A 206 0.02 -25.18 -20.65
C ARG A 206 -1.21 -24.34 -20.32
N VAL A 207 -1.73 -24.50 -19.11
CA VAL A 207 -2.78 -23.62 -18.57
C VAL A 207 -2.15 -22.31 -18.13
N VAL A 208 -2.54 -21.21 -18.76
CA VAL A 208 -2.00 -19.86 -18.49
C VAL A 208 -2.95 -18.95 -17.73
N GLY A 209 -4.20 -19.39 -17.53
CA GLY A 209 -5.19 -18.67 -16.76
C GLY A 209 -6.57 -19.29 -16.90
N VAL A 210 -7.59 -18.45 -16.88
CA VAL A 210 -8.98 -18.86 -17.12
C VAL A 210 -9.61 -18.03 -18.21
N GLN A 211 -10.66 -18.57 -18.81
CA GLN A 211 -11.49 -17.85 -19.76
C GLN A 211 -12.98 -18.18 -19.55
N THR A 212 -13.85 -17.40 -20.17
CA THR A 212 -15.28 -17.66 -20.21
C THR A 212 -15.87 -17.05 -21.48
N HIS A 213 -16.82 -17.73 -22.11
CA HIS A 213 -17.55 -17.17 -23.24
C HIS A 213 -18.73 -16.33 -22.75
N ILE A 214 -18.81 -15.10 -23.25
CA ILE A 214 -19.88 -14.16 -22.96
C ILE A 214 -20.83 -14.11 -24.16
N ASP A 215 -22.02 -14.67 -23.98
CA ASP A 215 -23.10 -14.59 -24.96
C ASP A 215 -23.75 -13.21 -24.91
N THR A 216 -23.72 -12.50 -26.04
CA THR A 216 -24.35 -11.20 -26.26
C THR A 216 -25.36 -11.24 -27.40
N SER A 217 -25.82 -12.42 -27.82
CA SER A 217 -26.79 -12.60 -28.92
C SER A 217 -28.11 -11.84 -28.68
N ALA A 218 -28.57 -11.78 -27.44
CA ALA A 218 -29.73 -10.98 -27.03
C ALA A 218 -29.56 -9.47 -27.28
N ALA A 219 -28.32 -9.00 -27.41
CA ALA A 219 -28.01 -7.63 -27.79
C ALA A 219 -28.20 -7.37 -29.29
N GLY A 220 -28.47 -8.37 -30.13
CA GLY A 220 -28.93 -8.17 -31.51
C GLY A 220 -27.95 -7.43 -32.43
N PHE A 221 -26.64 -7.49 -32.18
CA PHE A 221 -25.65 -6.89 -33.07
C PHE A 221 -25.60 -7.64 -34.40
N THR A 222 -25.58 -6.88 -35.50
CA THR A 222 -25.48 -7.45 -36.87
C THR A 222 -24.04 -7.52 -37.39
N ARG A 223 -23.09 -6.95 -36.64
CA ARG A 223 -21.64 -6.89 -36.92
C ARG A 223 -20.89 -6.94 -35.59
N THR A 224 -19.61 -7.30 -35.59
CA THR A 224 -18.80 -7.37 -34.37
C THR A 224 -18.67 -5.98 -33.75
N PRO A 225 -19.20 -5.72 -32.54
CA PRO A 225 -19.05 -4.45 -31.84
C PRO A 225 -17.69 -4.38 -31.11
N CYS A 226 -17.30 -3.19 -30.67
CA CYS A 226 -16.18 -3.03 -29.76
C CYS A 226 -16.64 -3.39 -28.34
N TYR A 227 -16.20 -4.54 -27.81
CA TYR A 227 -16.47 -4.98 -26.45
C TYR A 227 -15.45 -4.43 -25.47
N ILE A 228 -15.93 -3.98 -24.32
CA ILE A 228 -15.14 -3.66 -23.13
C ILE A 228 -15.70 -4.49 -21.99
N ALA A 229 -14.86 -5.25 -21.30
CA ALA A 229 -15.28 -6.13 -20.21
C ALA A 229 -14.38 -5.98 -18.99
N THR A 230 -14.98 -6.07 -17.80
CA THR A 230 -14.29 -5.95 -16.50
C THR A 230 -14.86 -6.96 -15.52
N ILE A 231 -14.05 -7.40 -14.57
CA ILE A 231 -14.55 -8.21 -13.44
C ILE A 231 -15.16 -7.30 -12.39
N GLN A 232 -16.31 -7.71 -11.87
CA GLN A 232 -16.99 -7.08 -10.75
C GLN A 232 -17.10 -8.07 -9.60
N SER A 233 -16.99 -7.57 -8.38
CA SER A 233 -17.29 -8.33 -7.16
C SER A 233 -18.02 -7.45 -6.15
N GLN A 234 -18.86 -8.08 -5.34
CA GLN A 234 -19.53 -7.43 -4.21
C GLN A 234 -18.76 -7.56 -2.89
N THR A 235 -17.87 -8.55 -2.76
CA THR A 235 -17.20 -8.91 -1.50
C THR A 235 -15.69 -8.80 -1.58
N TRP A 236 -15.14 -8.63 -2.78
CA TRP A 236 -13.71 -8.56 -3.01
C TRP A 236 -13.14 -7.22 -2.51
N ASN A 237 -12.59 -7.27 -1.31
CA ASN A 237 -11.74 -6.21 -0.78
C ASN A 237 -10.29 -6.70 -0.85
N LEU A 238 -9.48 -6.10 -1.73
CA LEU A 238 -8.06 -6.42 -1.93
C LEU A 238 -7.24 -6.38 -0.62
N ALA A 239 -7.70 -5.62 0.39
CA ALA A 239 -7.01 -5.50 1.68
C ALA A 239 -7.31 -6.64 2.67
N LYS A 240 -8.31 -7.51 2.40
CA LYS A 240 -8.76 -8.57 3.34
C LYS A 240 -8.59 -10.01 2.82
N THR A 241 -8.24 -10.20 1.55
CA THR A 241 -8.06 -11.53 0.97
C THR A 241 -6.63 -12.04 1.18
N GLU A 242 -6.47 -13.25 1.72
CA GLU A 242 -5.19 -13.99 1.90
C GLU A 242 -4.39 -14.20 0.60
N PHE A 243 -4.99 -13.83 -0.51
CA PHE A 243 -4.54 -14.02 -1.86
C PHE A 243 -5.05 -12.85 -2.71
N ALA A 244 -4.13 -12.06 -3.28
CA ALA A 244 -4.45 -11.00 -4.23
C ALA A 244 -3.99 -11.47 -5.62
N PRO A 245 -4.87 -12.07 -6.45
CA PRO A 245 -4.49 -12.36 -7.81
C PRO A 245 -4.38 -11.02 -8.54
N ALA A 246 -3.20 -10.72 -9.08
CA ALA A 246 -3.14 -9.85 -10.24
C ALA A 246 -3.56 -10.70 -11.45
N PHE A 247 -4.45 -10.15 -12.27
CA PHE A 247 -4.94 -10.78 -13.50
C PHE A 247 -4.98 -9.70 -14.57
N PHE A 248 -4.60 -10.07 -15.79
CA PHE A 248 -4.70 -9.18 -16.95
C PHE A 248 -5.92 -9.60 -17.77
N PRO A 249 -7.01 -8.82 -17.74
CA PRO A 249 -8.21 -9.13 -18.51
C PRO A 249 -7.99 -8.82 -19.98
N HIS A 250 -8.49 -9.68 -20.86
CA HIS A 250 -8.42 -9.54 -22.30
C HIS A 250 -9.73 -10.00 -22.95
N VAL A 251 -10.20 -9.29 -23.96
CA VAL A 251 -11.33 -9.70 -24.81
C VAL A 251 -10.78 -10.32 -26.09
N ALA A 252 -11.07 -11.61 -26.31
CA ALA A 252 -10.70 -12.37 -27.49
C ALA A 252 -11.95 -12.81 -28.27
N ASP A 253 -11.74 -13.28 -29.50
CA ASP A 253 -12.76 -13.97 -30.31
C ASP A 253 -14.09 -13.20 -30.42
N ALA A 254 -14.00 -11.88 -30.58
CA ALA A 254 -15.17 -11.01 -30.64
C ALA A 254 -15.99 -11.25 -31.92
N THR A 255 -17.29 -11.50 -31.74
CA THR A 255 -18.28 -11.70 -32.80
C THR A 255 -19.53 -10.85 -32.53
N PRO A 256 -20.48 -10.75 -33.47
CA PRO A 256 -21.76 -10.08 -33.19
C PRO A 256 -22.56 -10.76 -32.06
N ALA A 257 -22.35 -12.06 -31.84
CA ALA A 257 -23.12 -12.86 -30.87
C ALA A 257 -22.43 -13.02 -29.50
N GLY A 258 -21.16 -12.61 -29.36
CA GLY A 258 -20.43 -12.76 -28.10
C GLY A 258 -18.94 -12.57 -28.24
N PHE A 259 -18.22 -12.81 -27.14
CA PHE A 259 -16.76 -12.76 -27.09
C PHE A 259 -16.22 -13.68 -26.00
N THR A 260 -14.94 -14.03 -26.05
CA THR A 260 -14.24 -14.77 -25.00
C THR A 260 -13.54 -13.78 -24.06
N PHE A 261 -13.87 -13.80 -22.78
CA PHE A 261 -13.18 -13.01 -21.77
C PHE A 261 -12.09 -13.88 -21.10
N ARG A 262 -10.82 -13.49 -21.26
CA ARG A 262 -9.66 -14.22 -20.72
C ARG A 262 -9.02 -13.45 -19.56
N LEU A 263 -8.52 -14.19 -18.58
CA LEU A 263 -7.69 -13.69 -17.49
C LEU A 263 -6.35 -14.40 -17.56
N LEU A 264 -5.27 -13.65 -17.81
CA LEU A 264 -3.92 -14.19 -17.65
C LEU A 264 -3.56 -14.25 -16.17
N MET A 265 -3.10 -15.42 -15.70
CA MET A 265 -2.81 -15.68 -14.29
C MET A 265 -1.48 -16.39 -14.04
N THR A 266 -0.90 -17.00 -15.07
CA THR A 266 0.42 -17.62 -15.03
C THR A 266 1.47 -16.60 -14.58
N GLU A 267 2.35 -17.02 -13.66
CA GLU A 267 3.47 -16.20 -13.15
C GLU A 267 3.05 -14.88 -12.48
N ILE A 268 1.79 -14.79 -12.04
CA ILE A 268 1.26 -13.57 -11.43
C ILE A 268 0.51 -13.87 -10.13
N ALA A 269 -0.25 -14.97 -10.09
CA ALA A 269 -0.86 -15.46 -8.86
C ALA A 269 0.24 -15.94 -7.88
N ARG A 270 0.42 -15.25 -6.76
CA ARG A 270 1.39 -15.63 -5.73
C ARG A 270 0.73 -16.40 -4.59
N ARG A 271 1.35 -17.49 -4.14
CA ARG A 271 0.98 -18.20 -2.92
C ARG A 271 2.09 -18.04 -1.88
N ARG A 272 1.68 -17.72 -0.66
CA ARG A 272 2.57 -17.60 0.50
C ARG A 272 2.60 -18.93 1.26
N TYR A 273 3.78 -19.36 1.64
CA TYR A 273 4.07 -20.56 2.42
C TYR A 273 4.71 -20.15 3.74
N GLU A 274 4.17 -20.71 4.82
CA GLU A 274 4.68 -20.51 6.17
C GLU A 274 5.78 -21.55 6.43
N ALA A 275 7.00 -21.08 6.61
CA ALA A 275 8.11 -21.92 7.05
C ALA A 275 7.95 -22.20 8.57
N LEU A 276 7.85 -23.47 8.92
CA LEU A 276 7.98 -23.99 10.27
C LEU A 276 9.48 -24.06 10.58
N ALA A 277 9.98 -23.08 11.31
CA ALA A 277 11.35 -23.08 11.77
C ALA A 277 11.39 -23.70 13.17
N ASP A 278 11.66 -24.99 13.20
CA ASP A 278 11.60 -25.83 14.39
C ASP A 278 12.95 -25.81 15.13
N PHE A 279 13.31 -24.66 15.69
CA PHE A 279 14.51 -24.54 16.51
C PHE A 279 14.18 -24.50 17.99
N SER A 280 15.13 -24.95 18.80
CA SER A 280 15.00 -25.03 20.24
C SER A 280 16.35 -24.86 20.90
N ARG A 281 16.33 -24.32 22.11
CA ARG A 281 17.54 -24.18 22.91
C ARG A 281 17.95 -25.55 23.44
N VAL A 282 19.21 -25.91 23.28
CA VAL A 282 19.82 -27.07 23.92
C VAL A 282 20.01 -26.78 25.39
N THR A 283 19.55 -27.68 26.24
CA THR A 283 19.68 -27.58 27.70
C THR A 283 20.67 -28.59 28.26
N GLU A 284 20.86 -29.72 27.58
CA GLU A 284 21.79 -30.77 28.00
C GLU A 284 22.16 -31.64 26.80
N THR A 285 23.35 -32.23 26.80
CA THR A 285 23.73 -33.26 25.85
C THR A 285 24.38 -34.43 26.58
N THR A 286 23.97 -35.65 26.26
CA THR A 286 24.54 -36.87 26.83
C THR A 286 24.86 -37.87 25.71
N ARG A 287 25.93 -38.65 25.86
CA ARG A 287 26.21 -39.77 24.94
C ARG A 287 25.65 -41.05 25.56
N GLY A 288 24.68 -41.65 24.87
CA GLY A 288 23.97 -42.85 25.32
C GLY A 288 24.64 -44.16 24.90
N VAL A 289 23.92 -45.27 25.10
CA VAL A 289 24.37 -46.62 24.69
C VAL A 289 24.63 -46.65 23.18
N GLY A 290 25.83 -47.12 22.79
CA GLY A 290 26.25 -47.16 21.39
C GLY A 290 26.77 -45.82 20.84
N ASP A 291 27.21 -44.90 21.71
CA ASP A 291 27.83 -43.60 21.36
C ASP A 291 26.90 -42.60 20.65
N ARG A 292 25.59 -42.86 20.70
CA ARG A 292 24.56 -41.97 20.15
C ARG A 292 24.45 -40.68 20.96
N LEU A 293 24.44 -39.54 20.27
CA LEU A 293 24.23 -38.24 20.90
C LEU A 293 22.73 -38.07 21.23
N GLN A 294 22.44 -37.84 22.51
CA GLN A 294 21.16 -37.37 23.01
C GLN A 294 21.27 -35.88 23.30
N VAL A 295 20.34 -35.10 22.73
CA VAL A 295 20.27 -33.66 22.90
C VAL A 295 18.95 -33.33 23.58
N THR A 296 19.00 -32.89 24.83
CA THR A 296 17.84 -32.35 25.53
C THR A 296 17.64 -30.91 25.09
N VAL A 297 16.42 -30.58 24.65
CA VAL A 297 16.04 -29.24 24.22
C VAL A 297 14.90 -28.68 25.07
N ALA A 298 14.77 -27.36 25.16
CA ALA A 298 13.73 -26.69 25.95
C ALA A 298 12.30 -27.06 25.49
N ALA A 299 12.13 -27.24 24.18
CA ALA A 299 10.87 -27.69 23.56
C ALA A 299 11.18 -28.57 22.34
N ALA A 300 10.84 -29.86 22.42
CA ALA A 300 11.07 -30.80 21.31
C ALA A 300 9.86 -31.00 20.39
N ALA A 301 8.70 -30.42 20.71
CA ALA A 301 7.43 -30.63 19.98
C ALA A 301 7.49 -30.30 18.48
N ALA A 302 8.48 -29.51 18.10
CA ALA A 302 8.73 -29.05 16.75
C ALA A 302 9.55 -30.07 15.92
N PHE A 303 10.35 -30.93 16.55
CA PHE A 303 11.22 -31.89 15.86
C PHE A 303 10.50 -33.20 15.55
N ARG A 304 10.89 -33.86 14.46
CA ARG A 304 10.39 -35.18 14.05
C ARG A 304 11.54 -36.09 13.65
N LYS A 305 11.28 -37.40 13.68
CA LYS A 305 12.19 -38.39 13.10
C LYS A 305 12.45 -38.05 11.62
N GLY A 306 13.71 -38.11 11.20
CA GLY A 306 14.17 -37.77 9.85
C GLY A 306 14.58 -36.31 9.67
N ASP A 307 14.48 -35.47 10.72
CA ASP A 307 14.99 -34.10 10.64
C ASP A 307 16.50 -34.06 10.66
N MET A 308 17.06 -33.28 9.73
CA MET A 308 18.48 -32.92 9.74
C MET A 308 18.65 -31.70 10.64
N VAL A 309 19.23 -31.91 11.82
CA VAL A 309 19.41 -30.86 12.82
C VAL A 309 20.87 -30.51 13.00
N ALA A 310 21.13 -29.22 13.22
CA ALA A 310 22.46 -28.70 13.51
C ALA A 310 22.38 -27.47 14.42
N GLN A 311 23.51 -27.05 14.94
CA GLN A 311 23.63 -25.82 15.71
C GLN A 311 23.57 -24.58 14.81
N LEU A 312 22.57 -23.72 14.99
CA LEU A 312 22.25 -22.64 14.04
C LEU A 312 23.12 -21.39 14.17
N ARG A 313 23.86 -21.20 15.27
CA ARG A 313 24.66 -19.99 15.51
C ARG A 313 26.14 -20.30 15.60
N PRO A 314 27.01 -19.54 14.90
CA PRO A 314 28.45 -19.76 14.95
C PRO A 314 28.97 -19.33 16.32
N ARG A 315 29.92 -20.09 16.87
CA ARG A 315 30.47 -19.82 18.19
C ARG A 315 31.99 -19.94 18.23
N SER A 316 32.56 -19.29 19.22
CA SER A 316 33.96 -19.40 19.62
C SER A 316 34.06 -19.57 21.15
N ASP A 317 35.10 -20.27 21.61
CA ASP A 317 35.54 -20.33 23.01
C ASP A 317 36.29 -19.07 23.43
N LYS A 318 36.84 -18.34 22.47
CA LYS A 318 37.62 -17.13 22.70
C LYS A 318 37.19 -16.01 21.79
N VAL A 319 37.06 -14.82 22.33
CA VAL A 319 36.68 -13.64 21.56
C VAL A 319 37.61 -12.47 21.79
N VAL A 320 37.74 -11.66 20.75
CA VAL A 320 38.42 -10.37 20.76
C VAL A 320 37.44 -9.32 20.29
N ARG A 321 37.50 -8.14 20.91
CA ARG A 321 36.67 -7.00 20.54
C ARG A 321 37.18 -6.34 19.26
N VAL A 322 36.25 -5.94 18.40
CA VAL A 322 36.51 -5.06 17.25
C VAL A 322 36.54 -3.63 17.75
N LEU A 323 37.67 -2.95 17.55
CA LEU A 323 37.88 -1.55 17.93
C LEU A 323 37.45 -0.61 16.81
N LYS A 324 37.71 -0.99 15.56
CA LYS A 324 37.36 -0.21 14.37
C LYS A 324 37.08 -1.14 13.21
N SER A 325 36.16 -0.73 12.34
CA SER A 325 35.90 -1.34 11.04
C SER A 325 35.89 -0.28 9.96
N ASP A 326 36.53 -0.58 8.84
CA ASP A 326 36.45 0.19 7.59
C ASP A 326 36.19 -0.79 6.45
N SER A 327 34.92 -0.94 6.08
CA SER A 327 34.44 -1.94 5.14
C SER A 327 34.92 -3.35 5.52
N SER A 328 35.81 -3.97 4.72
CA SER A 328 36.35 -5.31 4.95
C SER A 328 37.54 -5.36 5.91
N LYS A 329 38.06 -4.21 6.37
CA LYS A 329 39.22 -4.16 7.27
C LYS A 329 38.77 -3.97 8.71
N LEU A 330 39.28 -4.82 9.61
CA LEU A 330 38.99 -4.78 11.03
C LEU A 330 40.26 -4.55 11.82
N THR A 331 40.19 -3.62 12.79
CA THR A 331 41.18 -3.47 13.84
C THR A 331 40.67 -4.15 15.10
N LEU A 332 41.38 -5.19 15.53
CA LEU A 332 41.06 -5.98 16.71
C LEU A 332 41.78 -5.43 17.94
N GLU A 333 41.20 -5.65 19.11
CA GLU A 333 41.82 -5.27 20.39
C GLU A 333 43.06 -6.10 20.73
N ALA A 334 43.15 -7.32 20.21
CA ALA A 334 44.27 -8.24 20.38
C ALA A 334 44.39 -9.16 19.15
N ALA A 335 45.55 -9.79 18.96
CA ALA A 335 45.71 -10.79 17.91
C ALA A 335 44.88 -12.04 18.24
N LEU A 336 44.29 -12.65 17.23
CA LEU A 336 43.61 -13.94 17.36
C LEU A 336 44.63 -15.08 17.18
N ASP A 337 44.83 -15.87 18.23
CA ASP A 337 45.72 -17.03 18.18
C ASP A 337 45.31 -18.00 17.07
N GLY A 338 46.22 -18.28 16.13
CA GLY A 338 45.99 -19.23 15.03
C GLY A 338 45.18 -18.68 13.85
N ALA A 339 44.84 -17.39 13.84
CA ALA A 339 44.24 -16.75 12.69
C ALA A 339 45.21 -16.70 11.49
N ARG A 340 44.73 -17.12 10.32
CA ARG A 340 45.47 -17.12 9.05
C ARG A 340 44.50 -16.87 7.91
N GLN A 341 45.00 -16.54 6.72
CA GLN A 341 44.17 -16.46 5.52
C GLN A 341 43.39 -17.76 5.31
N GLY A 342 42.10 -17.65 5.03
CA GLY A 342 41.15 -18.76 4.90
C GLY A 342 40.59 -19.29 6.22
N SER A 343 41.04 -18.77 7.38
CA SER A 343 40.41 -19.09 8.67
C SER A 343 39.00 -18.52 8.74
N GLU A 344 38.10 -19.25 9.39
CA GLU A 344 36.73 -18.82 9.65
C GLU A 344 36.62 -18.20 11.04
N LEU A 345 35.89 -17.09 11.15
CA LEU A 345 35.64 -16.39 12.41
C LEU A 345 34.14 -16.39 12.73
N ALA A 346 33.81 -16.70 13.98
CA ALA A 346 32.50 -16.44 14.55
C ALA A 346 32.38 -14.96 14.91
N VAL A 347 31.27 -14.33 14.51
CA VAL A 347 30.93 -12.94 14.79
C VAL A 347 29.80 -12.88 15.81
N GLY A 348 30.01 -12.14 16.89
CA GLY A 348 29.02 -11.89 17.91
C GLY A 348 28.95 -10.43 18.32
N ASN A 349 27.86 -10.05 18.97
CA ASN A 349 27.70 -8.72 19.53
C ASN A 349 27.84 -8.83 21.04
N LEU A 350 28.75 -8.06 21.64
CA LEU A 350 28.63 -7.71 23.05
C LEU A 350 27.53 -6.67 23.24
N PRO A 351 27.11 -6.37 24.49
CA PRO A 351 26.21 -5.26 24.72
C PRO A 351 26.74 -3.97 24.09
N ARG A 352 26.07 -3.52 23.03
CA ARG A 352 26.37 -2.27 22.34
C ARG A 352 25.78 -1.15 23.16
N MET A 353 26.60 -0.52 23.99
CA MET A 353 26.15 0.42 25.00
C MET A 353 27.09 1.60 25.14
N SER A 354 26.55 2.69 25.66
CA SER A 354 27.30 3.92 25.88
C SER A 354 26.74 4.67 27.08
N LYS A 355 27.61 5.37 27.80
CA LYS A 355 27.23 6.14 28.98
C LYS A 355 26.60 7.46 28.55
N VAL A 356 25.48 7.81 29.18
CA VAL A 356 24.78 9.09 28.98
C VAL A 356 25.58 10.19 29.63
N THR A 357 25.92 11.23 28.86
CA THR A 357 26.71 12.37 29.31
C THR A 357 25.86 13.61 29.56
N GLU A 358 24.79 13.79 28.77
CA GLU A 358 23.87 14.91 28.88
C GLU A 358 22.50 14.49 28.33
N VAL A 359 21.43 14.94 28.99
CA VAL A 359 20.05 14.74 28.55
C VAL A 359 19.50 16.09 28.12
N LYS A 360 19.26 16.26 26.82
CA LYS A 360 18.64 17.49 26.32
C LYS A 360 17.11 17.35 26.43
N PRO A 361 16.40 18.42 26.83
CA PRO A 361 14.94 18.40 26.87
C PRO A 361 14.38 18.05 25.50
N VAL A 362 13.23 17.34 25.51
CA VAL A 362 12.42 17.09 24.31
C VAL A 362 12.13 18.43 23.64
N ASP A 363 12.42 18.56 22.34
CA ASP A 363 12.00 19.75 21.59
C ASP A 363 10.49 19.94 21.79
N PRO A 364 9.99 21.15 22.10
CA PRO A 364 8.55 21.30 22.25
C PRO A 364 7.83 21.19 20.88
N ALA A 365 6.53 20.90 20.92
CA ALA A 365 5.68 20.37 19.84
C ALA A 365 5.74 20.98 18.41
N VAL A 366 5.46 20.14 17.40
CA VAL A 366 5.18 20.48 16.00
C VAL A 366 3.67 20.71 15.81
N LEU A 367 3.26 21.80 15.14
CA LEU A 367 1.85 22.04 14.82
C LEU A 367 1.43 21.19 13.62
N ALA A 368 0.61 20.18 13.88
CA ALA A 368 -0.03 19.39 12.83
C ALA A 368 -1.42 19.93 12.58
N ALA A 369 -1.67 20.37 11.35
CA ALA A 369 -2.94 20.92 10.89
C ALA A 369 -3.34 22.26 11.56
N VAL A 370 -3.18 23.32 10.78
CA VAL A 370 -3.67 24.66 11.07
C VAL A 370 -4.65 25.06 9.98
N THR A 371 -5.87 25.47 10.32
CA THR A 371 -6.74 26.15 9.35
C THR A 371 -6.33 27.62 9.34
N ALA A 372 -5.34 27.96 8.52
CA ALA A 372 -4.91 29.35 8.37
C ALA A 372 -5.74 30.04 7.28
N ALA A 373 -6.41 31.12 7.63
CA ALA A 373 -6.66 32.21 6.69
C ALA A 373 -5.63 33.32 6.98
N PRO A 374 -4.91 33.92 6.02
CA PRO A 374 -4.28 33.45 4.78
C PRO A 374 -2.82 32.94 4.99
N GLN A 375 -2.22 32.32 3.97
CA GLN A 375 -0.87 31.71 3.92
C GLN A 375 0.20 32.28 4.89
N ILE A 376 0.43 31.60 6.01
CA ILE A 376 1.59 31.79 6.90
C ILE A 376 2.84 31.26 6.20
N ARG A 377 3.98 31.95 6.34
CA ARG A 377 5.26 31.63 5.68
C ARG A 377 6.37 31.40 6.71
N LYS A 378 7.47 30.81 6.25
CA LYS A 378 8.74 30.78 7.00
C LYS A 378 9.13 32.22 7.39
N GLY A 379 9.49 32.41 8.65
CA GLY A 379 9.88 33.69 9.23
C GLY A 379 8.72 34.55 9.76
N ASP A 380 7.46 34.13 9.60
CA ASP A 380 6.35 34.79 10.27
C ASP A 380 6.41 34.56 11.79
N VAL A 381 5.89 35.52 12.55
CA VAL A 381 5.90 35.49 14.02
C VAL A 381 4.51 35.15 14.51
N LEU A 382 4.40 34.13 15.35
CA LEU A 382 3.19 33.76 16.07
C LEU A 382 3.18 34.46 17.44
N LEU A 383 2.05 35.03 17.79
CA LEU A 383 1.76 35.66 19.07
C LEU A 383 0.68 34.86 19.79
N ARG A 384 0.96 34.40 21.00
CA ARG A 384 -0.04 33.81 21.88
C ARG A 384 -0.74 34.90 22.69
N MET A 385 -2.06 34.99 22.54
CA MET A 385 -2.84 36.11 23.10
C MET A 385 -3.00 36.05 24.62
N SER A 386 -2.85 34.88 25.24
CA SER A 386 -3.04 34.70 26.69
C SER A 386 -1.90 35.27 27.52
N ASP A 387 -0.67 35.22 27.02
CA ASP A 387 0.53 35.64 27.77
C ASP A 387 1.48 36.56 26.98
N GLY A 388 1.16 36.87 25.72
CA GLY A 388 1.96 37.76 24.88
C GLY A 388 3.29 37.15 24.41
N LYS A 389 3.51 35.84 24.62
CA LYS A 389 4.73 35.15 24.16
C LYS A 389 4.76 35.09 22.63
N LEU A 390 5.98 35.12 22.09
CA LEU A 390 6.26 35.11 20.66
C LEU A 390 7.01 33.84 20.26
N ALA A 391 6.71 33.33 19.08
CA ALA A 391 7.41 32.20 18.48
C ALA A 391 7.60 32.43 16.97
N VAL A 392 8.69 31.92 16.39
CA VAL A 392 9.01 32.13 14.96
C VAL A 392 8.77 30.85 14.16
N VAL A 393 8.08 30.98 13.03
CA VAL A 393 7.85 29.87 12.09
C VAL A 393 9.15 29.57 11.35
N ASP A 394 9.71 28.38 11.54
CA ASP A 394 10.94 27.96 10.85
C ASP A 394 10.67 27.26 9.50
N ARG A 395 9.56 26.51 9.39
CA ARG A 395 9.21 25.80 8.16
C ARG A 395 7.70 25.64 7.97
N VAL A 396 7.24 25.60 6.72
CA VAL A 396 5.83 25.39 6.34
C VAL A 396 5.75 24.26 5.31
N THR A 397 4.97 23.21 5.60
CA THR A 397 4.86 22.04 4.72
C THR A 397 3.41 21.54 4.70
N GLN A 398 2.76 21.48 3.54
CA GLN A 398 1.43 20.85 3.34
C GLN A 398 0.40 21.09 4.47
N GLY A 399 0.21 22.35 4.91
CA GLY A 399 -0.76 22.68 5.97
C GLY A 399 -0.30 22.45 7.42
N LYS A 400 0.97 22.05 7.62
CA LYS A 400 1.67 21.98 8.90
C LYS A 400 2.66 23.15 9.06
N LEU A 401 2.80 23.64 10.30
CA LEU A 401 3.76 24.69 10.67
C LEU A 401 4.79 24.11 11.64
N VAL A 402 6.07 24.31 11.34
CA VAL A 402 7.17 23.97 12.26
C VAL A 402 7.67 25.26 12.88
N VAL A 403 7.72 25.29 14.21
CA VAL A 403 8.13 26.45 15.02
C VAL A 403 9.41 26.06 15.74
N GLY A 404 10.46 26.88 15.58
CA GLY A 404 11.79 26.55 16.13
C GLY A 404 11.84 26.63 17.66
N ASP A 405 11.15 27.61 18.25
CA ASP A 405 11.01 27.80 19.69
C ASP A 405 9.51 27.82 20.07
N PRO A 406 8.89 26.65 20.28
CA PRO A 406 7.47 26.55 20.59
C PRO A 406 7.12 27.12 21.97
N PHE A 407 5.85 27.46 22.17
CA PHE A 407 5.37 27.91 23.48
C PHE A 407 5.40 26.78 24.52
N GLU A 408 5.80 27.11 25.74
CA GLU A 408 5.60 26.22 26.88
C GLU A 408 4.10 25.97 27.11
N ASN A 409 3.75 24.71 27.44
CA ASN A 409 2.38 24.25 27.71
C ASN A 409 1.38 24.56 26.58
N TRP A 410 1.80 24.39 25.32
CA TRP A 410 0.94 24.63 24.17
C TRP A 410 -0.29 23.70 24.18
N THR A 411 -1.48 24.27 24.02
CA THR A 411 -2.73 23.52 23.86
C THR A 411 -3.47 23.92 22.59
N THR A 412 -4.37 23.05 22.10
CA THR A 412 -5.25 23.39 20.97
C THR A 412 -6.26 24.49 21.30
N ALA A 413 -6.42 24.84 22.58
CA ALA A 413 -7.26 25.95 23.04
C ALA A 413 -6.55 27.33 22.94
N ASP A 414 -5.24 27.36 22.70
CA ASP A 414 -4.49 28.62 22.62
C ASP A 414 -4.94 29.46 21.42
N THR A 415 -5.28 30.72 21.68
CA THR A 415 -5.64 31.70 20.64
C THR A 415 -4.37 32.39 20.14
N LEU A 416 -4.08 32.20 18.85
CA LEU A 416 -2.86 32.71 18.23
C LEU A 416 -3.18 33.75 17.17
N MET A 417 -2.30 34.73 17.03
CA MET A 417 -2.26 35.67 15.92
C MET A 417 -0.92 35.58 15.18
N ALA A 418 -0.92 35.72 13.86
CA ALA A 418 0.30 35.81 13.08
C ALA A 418 0.60 37.26 12.69
N ALA A 419 1.88 37.64 12.80
CA ALA A 419 2.44 38.89 12.34
C ALA A 419 3.48 38.60 11.25
N ARG A 420 3.46 39.37 10.16
CA ARG A 420 4.32 39.17 8.99
C ARG A 420 5.45 40.20 8.96
N PRO A 421 6.70 39.86 9.32
CA PRO A 421 7.79 40.85 9.35
C PRO A 421 8.06 41.52 8.00
N SER A 422 7.64 40.92 6.89
CA SER A 422 7.68 41.51 5.54
C SER A 422 6.77 42.74 5.38
N ALA A 423 5.70 42.85 6.15
CA ALA A 423 4.76 43.98 6.16
C ALA A 423 5.06 45.00 7.29
N SER A 424 6.23 44.92 7.91
CA SER A 424 6.62 45.82 9.00
C SER A 424 6.80 47.27 8.54
N VAL A 425 6.42 48.20 9.43
CA VAL A 425 6.57 49.65 9.28
C VAL A 425 7.82 50.09 10.03
N GLU A 426 8.59 51.00 9.44
CA GLU A 426 9.82 51.50 10.06
C GLU A 426 9.51 52.48 11.20
N VAL A 427 10.31 52.41 12.25
CA VAL A 427 10.28 53.34 13.37
C VAL A 427 11.31 54.43 13.11
N LYS A 428 10.85 55.68 13.04
CA LYS A 428 11.71 56.86 12.90
C LYS A 428 12.31 57.27 14.24
N SER A 429 11.51 57.24 15.30
CA SER A 429 11.95 57.45 16.68
C SER A 429 10.97 56.82 17.66
N ALA A 430 11.47 56.36 18.80
CA ALA A 430 10.65 55.88 19.90
C ALA A 430 11.16 56.47 21.22
N ARG A 431 10.26 56.94 22.07
CA ARG A 431 10.58 57.50 23.39
C ARG A 431 9.43 57.26 24.37
N VAL A 432 9.73 57.21 25.66
CA VAL A 432 8.69 57.28 26.69
C VAL A 432 8.00 58.65 26.59
N SER A 433 6.67 58.70 26.73
CA SER A 433 5.91 59.96 26.71
C SER A 433 6.27 60.85 27.90
N ASP A 434 5.98 62.14 27.79
CA ASP A 434 6.36 63.14 28.80
C ASP A 434 5.68 62.89 30.17
N ASP A 435 4.55 62.17 30.19
CA ASP A 435 3.87 61.72 31.41
C ASP A 435 4.47 60.45 32.05
N GLY A 436 5.41 59.79 31.38
CA GLY A 436 6.05 58.55 31.82
C GLY A 436 5.15 57.31 31.74
N LEU A 437 3.91 57.43 31.26
CA LEU A 437 2.90 56.37 31.33
C LEU A 437 2.81 55.51 30.07
N LYS A 438 3.34 55.98 28.93
CA LYS A 438 3.27 55.28 27.64
C LYS A 438 4.57 55.39 26.86
N THR A 439 4.65 54.65 25.76
CA THR A 439 5.72 54.83 24.78
C THR A 439 5.15 55.44 23.50
N SER A 440 5.73 56.58 23.10
CA SER A 440 5.43 57.26 21.84
C SER A 440 6.38 56.77 20.75
N ILE A 441 5.83 56.24 19.66
CA ILE A 441 6.58 55.72 18.51
C ILE A 441 6.15 56.50 17.26
N GLU A 442 7.10 57.17 16.61
CA GLU A 442 6.91 57.83 15.32
C GLU A 442 7.24 56.85 14.18
N LEU A 443 6.30 56.60 13.28
CA LEU A 443 6.39 55.63 12.18
C LEU A 443 6.68 56.30 10.82
N LYS A 444 7.37 55.57 9.95
CA LYS A 444 7.68 55.97 8.57
C LYS A 444 7.33 54.86 7.58
N PRO A 445 6.58 55.15 6.49
CA PRO A 445 5.92 56.41 6.16
C PRO A 445 4.67 56.67 7.05
N ALA A 446 4.20 57.93 7.11
CA ALA A 446 3.02 58.31 7.88
C ALA A 446 1.72 57.57 7.46
N SER A 447 1.66 57.13 6.20
CA SER A 447 0.59 56.27 5.68
C SER A 447 0.91 54.81 5.96
N HIS A 448 0.32 54.25 7.02
CA HIS A 448 0.51 52.86 7.45
C HIS A 448 -0.78 52.24 7.98
N ALA A 449 -0.82 50.90 8.01
CA ALA A 449 -1.98 50.11 8.43
C ALA A 449 -2.18 50.03 9.96
N VAL A 450 -1.19 50.43 10.77
CA VAL A 450 -1.28 50.37 12.24
C VAL A 450 -2.39 51.27 12.79
N GLY A 451 -3.40 50.68 13.43
CA GLY A 451 -4.57 51.35 14.02
C GLY A 451 -4.66 51.22 15.54
N VAL A 452 -5.55 52.02 16.15
CA VAL A 452 -5.83 51.96 17.59
C VAL A 452 -6.42 50.59 17.95
N GLY A 453 -5.97 50.03 19.07
CA GLY A 453 -6.40 48.72 19.56
C GLY A 453 -5.63 47.53 19.00
N MET A 454 -4.81 47.71 17.97
CA MET A 454 -3.99 46.64 17.41
C MET A 454 -2.85 46.23 18.36
N VAL A 455 -2.52 44.94 18.37
CA VAL A 455 -1.33 44.43 19.06
C VAL A 455 -0.16 44.38 18.07
N LEU A 456 0.96 44.94 18.49
CA LEU A 456 2.18 45.09 17.71
C LEU A 456 3.25 44.13 18.20
N VAL A 457 3.85 43.41 17.25
CA VAL A 457 5.13 42.75 17.45
C VAL A 457 6.24 43.75 17.12
N LEU A 458 7.12 43.96 18.08
CA LEU A 458 8.26 44.86 17.97
C LEU A 458 9.44 44.11 17.36
N LEU A 459 10.12 44.72 16.39
CA LEU A 459 11.20 44.09 15.64
C LEU A 459 12.49 44.92 15.69
N ASN A 460 13.63 44.23 15.73
CA ASN A 460 14.95 44.84 15.58
C ASN A 460 15.35 45.07 14.10
N GLU A 461 16.58 45.53 13.87
CA GLU A 461 17.12 45.80 12.52
C GLU A 461 17.08 44.56 11.59
N ASN A 462 17.25 43.36 12.15
CA ASN A 462 17.27 42.09 11.44
C ASN A 462 15.86 41.47 11.31
N LYS A 463 14.81 42.24 11.59
CA LYS A 463 13.40 41.79 11.60
C LYS A 463 13.13 40.64 12.58
N ARG A 464 13.97 40.46 13.60
CA ARG A 464 13.73 39.50 14.68
C ARG A 464 12.83 40.13 15.75
N PRO A 465 11.87 39.37 16.32
CA PRO A 465 11.01 39.86 17.38
C PRO A 465 11.78 40.19 18.66
N LEU A 466 11.39 41.28 19.32
CA LEU A 466 11.77 41.58 20.70
C LEU A 466 10.86 40.81 21.66
N ALA A 467 11.29 40.60 22.91
CA ALA A 467 10.52 39.83 23.90
C ALA A 467 9.17 40.47 24.30
N THR A 468 9.00 41.77 24.07
CA THR A 468 7.81 42.53 24.46
C THR A 468 6.92 42.85 23.26
N VAL A 469 5.61 42.64 23.42
CA VAL A 469 4.57 43.14 22.51
C VAL A 469 3.92 44.39 23.08
N ALA A 470 3.36 45.23 22.22
CA ALA A 470 2.73 46.48 22.63
C ALA A 470 1.37 46.68 21.95
N LYS A 471 0.37 47.15 22.67
CA LYS A 471 -0.95 47.48 22.14
C LYS A 471 -1.03 48.98 21.86
N VAL A 472 -1.60 49.35 20.72
CA VAL A 472 -1.80 50.77 20.36
C VAL A 472 -2.94 51.37 21.18
N ALA A 473 -2.60 52.27 22.08
CA ALA A 473 -3.54 53.00 22.94
C ALA A 473 -4.15 54.20 22.22
N SER A 474 -3.36 54.94 21.43
CA SER A 474 -3.82 56.11 20.67
C SER A 474 -3.00 56.29 19.39
N ARG A 475 -3.55 57.03 18.41
CA ARG A 475 -2.86 57.36 17.15
C ARG A 475 -3.15 58.81 16.76
N SER A 476 -2.10 59.56 16.43
CA SER A 476 -2.17 60.90 15.85
C SER A 476 -1.22 60.99 14.66
N GLY A 477 -1.78 60.86 13.45
CA GLY A 477 -1.00 60.82 12.21
C GLY A 477 -0.02 59.64 12.17
N ALA A 478 1.28 59.95 12.17
CA ALA A 478 2.40 59.00 12.17
C ALA A 478 2.85 58.58 13.57
N ILE A 479 2.34 59.22 14.63
CA ILE A 479 2.72 58.94 16.01
C ILE A 479 1.66 58.01 16.62
N ILE A 480 2.12 56.93 17.22
CA ILE A 480 1.29 56.02 18.01
C ILE A 480 1.77 56.04 19.47
N GLU A 481 0.84 55.91 20.40
CA GLU A 481 1.15 55.61 21.79
C GLU A 481 0.83 54.15 22.07
N VAL A 482 1.74 53.46 22.75
CA VAL A 482 1.61 52.03 23.04
C VAL A 482 1.74 51.70 24.52
N GLU A 483 1.10 50.60 24.91
CA GLU A 483 1.10 50.03 26.25
C GLU A 483 1.45 48.52 26.18
N PRO A 484 2.25 47.97 27.10
CA PRO A 484 2.89 48.63 28.25
C PRO A 484 4.06 49.53 27.83
N VAL A 485 4.56 50.35 28.77
CA VAL A 485 5.78 51.17 28.58
C VAL A 485 6.96 50.25 28.24
N LEU A 486 7.68 50.56 27.17
CA LEU A 486 8.84 49.76 26.74
C LEU A 486 10.05 50.02 27.62
N SER A 487 10.81 48.97 27.91
CA SER A 487 12.09 49.09 28.61
C SER A 487 13.12 49.86 27.77
N ASN A 488 14.14 50.42 28.41
CA ASN A 488 15.23 51.12 27.71
C ASN A 488 15.94 50.21 26.69
N GLU A 489 16.06 48.91 27.00
CA GLU A 489 16.62 47.90 26.09
C GLU A 489 15.74 47.73 24.84
N ALA A 490 14.42 47.59 25.03
CA ALA A 490 13.47 47.48 23.94
C ALA A 490 13.44 48.75 23.07
N LEU A 491 13.46 49.93 23.67
CA LEU A 491 13.55 51.21 22.96
C LEU A 491 14.82 51.32 22.11
N THR A 492 15.95 50.87 22.65
CA THR A 492 17.24 50.92 21.95
C THR A 492 17.28 49.95 20.77
N ALA A 493 16.68 48.77 20.92
CA ALA A 493 16.66 47.73 19.89
C ALA A 493 15.56 47.91 18.83
N LEU A 494 14.49 48.64 19.14
CA LEU A 494 13.33 48.83 18.27
C LEU A 494 13.71 49.56 16.97
N ARG A 495 13.40 48.94 15.83
CA ARG A 495 13.58 49.55 14.50
C ARG A 495 12.33 49.46 13.64
N ARG A 496 11.48 48.48 13.89
CA ARG A 496 10.30 48.18 13.08
C ARG A 496 9.15 47.69 13.95
N VAL A 497 7.92 47.93 13.53
CA VAL A 497 6.72 47.38 14.16
C VAL A 497 5.86 46.67 13.12
N VAL A 498 5.15 45.62 13.52
CA VAL A 498 4.20 44.92 12.66
C VAL A 498 2.93 44.58 13.44
N PRO A 499 1.73 44.85 12.89
CA PRO A 499 0.49 44.43 13.52
C PRO A 499 0.31 42.91 13.41
N ALA A 500 -0.17 42.29 14.49
CA ALA A 500 -0.66 40.92 14.47
C ALA A 500 -2.10 40.93 13.94
N GLU A 501 -2.36 40.26 12.80
CA GLU A 501 -3.63 40.42 12.06
C GLU A 501 -4.36 39.10 11.77
N ALA A 502 -3.63 38.01 11.53
CA ALA A 502 -4.26 36.76 11.11
C ALA A 502 -4.51 35.84 12.30
N SER A 503 -5.77 35.51 12.59
CA SER A 503 -6.12 34.50 13.60
C SER A 503 -5.68 33.11 13.12
N VAL A 504 -4.98 32.39 13.99
CA VAL A 504 -4.46 31.05 13.72
C VAL A 504 -5.16 30.07 14.64
N THR A 505 -5.96 29.17 14.08
CA THR A 505 -6.63 28.10 14.84
C THR A 505 -5.83 26.81 14.75
N VAL A 506 -5.41 26.29 15.90
CA VAL A 506 -4.68 25.03 16.02
C VAL A 506 -5.68 23.87 16.05
N GLN A 507 -5.63 22.96 15.08
CA GLN A 507 -6.52 21.81 15.05
C GLN A 507 -5.95 20.62 15.81
N SER A 508 -4.63 20.41 15.74
CA SER A 508 -3.93 19.40 16.50
C SER A 508 -2.49 19.81 16.81
N LEU A 509 -1.94 19.23 17.87
CA LEU A 509 -0.54 19.36 18.27
C LEU A 509 0.10 17.99 18.15
N GLU A 510 1.12 17.86 17.31
CA GLU A 510 1.98 16.67 17.30
C GLU A 510 3.15 16.97 18.26
N PRO A 511 3.31 16.26 19.39
CA PRO A 511 4.52 16.43 20.20
C PRO A 511 5.74 16.20 19.30
N ALA A 512 6.78 17.04 19.44
CA ALA A 512 8.02 16.78 18.71
C ALA A 512 8.48 15.43 19.22
N SER A 513 8.40 14.45 18.34
CA SER A 513 8.39 13.05 18.76
C SER A 513 9.80 12.58 19.14
N ARG A 514 10.75 13.50 19.20
CA ARG A 514 12.18 13.25 19.13
C ARG A 514 12.87 13.88 20.32
N SER A 515 13.70 13.10 20.99
CA SER A 515 14.60 13.58 22.05
C SER A 515 16.04 13.36 21.64
N THR A 516 16.91 14.32 21.94
CA THR A 516 18.35 14.16 21.72
C THR A 516 19.05 13.71 23.00
N LEU A 517 19.80 12.63 22.92
CA LEU A 517 20.58 12.07 24.03
C LEU A 517 22.07 12.15 23.71
N SER A 518 22.85 12.88 24.50
CA SER A 518 24.31 12.92 24.36
C SER A 518 24.94 11.72 25.08
N VAL A 519 25.90 11.06 24.42
CA VAL A 519 26.56 9.85 24.91
C VAL A 519 28.09 9.94 24.81
N GLU A 520 28.80 9.04 25.48
CA GLU A 520 30.27 8.99 25.48
C GLU A 520 30.87 8.57 24.13
N SER A 521 30.26 7.57 23.49
CA SER A 521 30.52 7.15 22.11
C SER A 521 29.20 6.83 21.39
N VAL A 522 29.07 7.25 20.14
CA VAL A 522 27.97 6.85 19.26
C VAL A 522 28.30 5.60 18.41
N GLY A 523 29.57 5.20 18.35
CA GLY A 523 30.05 4.08 17.53
C GLY A 523 29.34 2.73 17.74
N PRO A 524 28.79 2.41 18.92
CA PRO A 524 27.99 1.20 19.11
C PRO A 524 26.61 1.20 18.43
N PHE A 525 26.11 2.37 18.01
CA PHE A 525 24.74 2.56 17.51
C PHE A 525 24.70 2.87 16.01
N ALA A 526 23.56 2.61 15.38
CA ALA A 526 23.24 3.05 14.02
C ALA A 526 21.80 3.55 13.94
N GLU A 527 21.50 4.35 12.92
CA GLU A 527 20.11 4.67 12.56
C GLU A 527 19.29 3.38 12.35
N GLY A 528 18.09 3.35 12.92
CA GLY A 528 17.23 2.17 12.90
C GLY A 528 17.41 1.20 14.07
N ASP A 529 18.43 1.41 14.93
CA ASP A 529 18.60 0.60 16.13
C ASP A 529 17.51 0.90 17.17
N PHE A 530 17.03 -0.14 17.84
CA PHE A 530 16.20 0.02 19.03
C PHE A 530 17.06 0.06 20.29
N VAL A 531 16.84 1.05 21.14
CA VAL A 531 17.62 1.31 22.36
C VAL A 531 16.72 1.40 23.58
N ALA A 532 17.29 1.06 24.75
CA ALA A 532 16.68 1.26 26.06
C ALA A 532 17.75 1.64 27.08
N ILE A 533 17.35 2.12 28.25
CA ILE A 533 18.26 2.24 29.39
C ILE A 533 18.49 0.87 30.01
N VAL A 534 19.73 0.55 30.35
CA VAL A 534 20.10 -0.69 31.04
C VAL A 534 19.27 -0.85 32.32
N GLY A 535 18.66 -2.02 32.49
CA GLY A 535 17.75 -2.30 33.62
C GLY A 535 16.31 -1.81 33.41
N ARG A 536 16.02 -1.07 32.33
CA ARG A 536 14.67 -0.57 31.99
C ARG A 536 14.20 -0.97 30.59
N PRO A 537 14.18 -2.28 30.24
CA PRO A 537 13.89 -2.74 28.86
C PRO A 537 12.43 -2.53 28.42
N GLY A 538 11.53 -2.11 29.31
CA GLY A 538 10.14 -1.80 28.98
C GLY A 538 9.93 -0.44 28.30
N GLN A 539 10.93 0.44 28.33
CA GLN A 539 10.93 1.73 27.62
C GLN A 539 11.93 1.64 26.47
N ILE A 540 11.40 1.59 25.24
CA ILE A 540 12.18 1.33 24.04
C ILE A 540 12.00 2.49 23.07
N ALA A 541 13.12 3.00 22.58
CA ALA A 541 13.17 4.02 21.56
C ALA A 541 13.86 3.50 20.30
N LEU A 542 13.53 4.06 19.15
CA LEU A 542 14.22 3.91 17.87
C LEU A 542 15.22 5.05 17.70
N VAL A 543 16.46 4.74 17.32
CA VAL A 543 17.44 5.74 16.88
C VAL A 543 17.03 6.22 15.49
N LYS A 544 16.61 7.48 15.38
CA LYS A 544 16.17 8.14 14.13
C LYS A 544 17.32 8.84 13.40
N ASP A 545 18.31 9.31 14.14
CA ASP A 545 19.48 9.99 13.57
C ASP A 545 20.65 9.94 14.57
N ILE A 546 21.88 10.11 14.07
CA ILE A 546 23.10 10.15 14.87
C ILE A 546 23.95 11.34 14.41
N ASP A 547 24.24 12.24 15.34
CA ASP A 547 25.22 13.32 15.15
C ASP A 547 26.56 12.88 15.76
N GLU A 548 27.47 12.40 14.91
CA GLU A 548 28.78 11.89 15.33
C GLU A 548 29.67 12.97 15.95
N ASP A 549 29.65 14.18 15.38
CA ASP A 549 30.45 15.32 15.84
C ASP A 549 30.05 15.74 17.26
N LYS A 550 28.74 15.75 17.54
CA LYS A 550 28.20 16.11 18.85
C LYS A 550 28.00 14.91 19.78
N LYS A 551 28.29 13.69 19.32
CA LYS A 551 28.03 12.42 20.02
C LYS A 551 26.59 12.32 20.54
N GLN A 552 25.63 12.60 19.68
CA GLN A 552 24.21 12.70 20.02
C GLN A 552 23.38 11.69 19.25
N LEU A 553 22.42 11.08 19.94
CA LEU A 553 21.42 10.17 19.38
C LEU A 553 20.06 10.87 19.36
N GLU A 554 19.39 10.89 18.21
CA GLU A 554 18.00 11.34 18.10
C GLU A 554 17.06 10.12 18.26
N LEU A 555 16.17 10.14 19.25
CA LEU A 555 15.38 8.98 19.68
C LEU A 555 13.87 9.17 19.48
N TRP A 556 13.15 8.11 19.07
CA TRP A 556 11.70 8.08 18.89
C TRP A 556 11.05 6.74 19.32
N PRO A 557 10.06 6.71 20.23
CA PRO A 557 9.67 7.81 21.12
C PRO A 557 10.79 8.17 22.10
N PRO A 558 10.72 9.30 22.82
CA PRO A 558 11.66 9.63 23.87
C PRO A 558 11.72 8.58 24.98
N LEU A 559 12.89 8.41 25.59
CA LEU A 559 13.05 7.61 26.81
C LEU A 559 12.73 8.48 28.04
N ASP A 560 11.88 7.99 28.94
CA ASP A 560 11.49 8.77 30.12
C ASP A 560 12.55 8.75 31.21
N ASN A 561 12.70 9.88 31.92
CA ASN A 561 13.49 10.01 33.15
C ASN A 561 14.95 9.52 33.03
N VAL A 562 15.57 9.68 31.86
CA VAL A 562 17.00 9.35 31.68
C VAL A 562 17.85 10.27 32.55
N GLN A 563 18.85 9.72 33.24
CA GLN A 563 19.79 10.42 34.09
C GLN A 563 21.20 10.37 33.51
N VAL A 564 21.98 11.42 33.75
CA VAL A 564 23.41 11.44 33.41
C VAL A 564 24.12 10.33 34.19
N GLY A 565 24.96 9.57 33.49
CA GLY A 565 25.71 8.45 34.04
C GLY A 565 25.05 7.08 33.88
N GLU A 566 23.78 7.02 33.47
CA GLU A 566 23.15 5.77 33.05
C GLU A 566 23.73 5.28 31.71
N HIS A 567 23.48 4.02 31.38
CA HIS A 567 23.91 3.44 30.11
C HIS A 567 22.71 3.20 29.21
N VAL A 568 22.78 3.71 27.98
CA VAL A 568 21.88 3.33 26.89
C VAL A 568 22.45 2.11 26.19
N VAL A 569 21.60 1.13 25.86
CA VAL A 569 21.98 -0.14 25.25
C VAL A 569 21.11 -0.43 24.03
N ALA A 570 21.74 -0.89 22.95
CA ALA A 570 21.04 -1.31 21.74
C ALA A 570 20.54 -2.75 21.85
N ALA A 571 19.40 -3.01 21.24
CA ALA A 571 18.85 -4.34 21.08
C ALA A 571 19.65 -5.15 20.05
N ASN A 572 19.56 -6.47 20.19
CA ASN A 572 19.97 -7.44 19.18
C ASN A 572 18.74 -8.12 18.59
N TRP A 573 18.78 -8.43 17.31
CA TRP A 573 17.70 -9.16 16.67
C TRP A 573 17.89 -10.65 16.86
N ARG A 574 16.80 -11.32 17.23
CA ARG A 574 16.82 -12.75 17.54
C ARG A 574 16.35 -13.58 16.36
N CYS A 575 15.20 -13.23 15.80
CA CYS A 575 14.49 -14.02 14.79
C CYS A 575 13.29 -13.21 14.23
N ALA A 576 12.56 -13.82 13.30
CA ALA A 576 11.27 -13.33 12.83
C ALA A 576 10.17 -14.37 12.95
N THR A 577 8.93 -13.91 13.08
CA THR A 577 7.74 -14.74 13.16
C THR A 577 6.60 -14.13 12.34
N THR A 578 5.68 -14.98 11.87
CA THR A 578 4.56 -14.57 11.02
C THR A 578 3.28 -14.62 11.83
N VAL A 579 2.42 -13.61 11.72
CA VAL A 579 1.12 -13.58 12.39
C VAL A 579 0.21 -14.65 11.78
N SER A 580 -0.18 -15.65 12.57
CA SER A 580 -1.07 -16.74 12.16
C SER A 580 -2.55 -16.39 12.31
N ALA A 581 -2.90 -15.69 13.39
CA ALA A 581 -4.24 -15.15 13.63
C ALA A 581 -4.16 -13.98 14.61
N VAL A 582 -5.13 -13.08 14.51
CA VAL A 582 -5.30 -11.94 15.41
C VAL A 582 -6.72 -12.04 15.95
N ASP A 583 -6.89 -11.99 17.27
CA ASP A 583 -8.21 -11.78 17.87
C ASP A 583 -8.77 -10.42 17.43
N VAL A 584 -10.08 -10.16 17.58
CA VAL A 584 -10.72 -8.91 17.10
C VAL A 584 -9.91 -7.67 17.53
N PRO A 585 -9.26 -6.93 16.61
CA PRO A 585 -8.40 -5.80 16.96
C PRO A 585 -9.19 -4.64 17.59
N PRO A 586 -8.57 -3.83 18.48
CA PRO A 586 -7.20 -3.95 18.97
C PRO A 586 -7.06 -5.05 20.04
N THR A 587 -6.06 -5.93 19.88
CA THR A 587 -5.80 -7.04 20.81
C THR A 587 -4.34 -7.06 21.27
N THR A 588 -4.13 -7.43 22.53
CA THR A 588 -2.82 -7.73 23.10
C THR A 588 -2.43 -9.19 22.91
N ARG A 589 -3.33 -10.04 22.40
CA ARG A 589 -3.08 -11.46 22.16
C ARG A 589 -2.94 -11.71 20.67
N VAL A 590 -1.78 -12.22 20.28
CA VAL A 590 -1.44 -12.51 18.88
C VAL A 590 -1.02 -13.95 18.76
N VAL A 591 -1.68 -14.70 17.88
CA VAL A 591 -1.25 -16.06 17.53
C VAL A 591 -0.26 -15.94 16.40
N VAL A 592 0.96 -16.43 16.63
CA VAL A 592 2.05 -16.38 15.66
C VAL A 592 2.43 -17.79 15.23
N GLY A 593 3.01 -17.91 14.05
CA GLY A 593 3.55 -19.16 13.54
C GLY A 593 4.68 -19.72 14.41
N ARG A 594 5.41 -18.83 15.09
CA ARG A 594 6.58 -19.18 15.93
C ARG A 594 6.59 -18.35 17.20
N ALA A 595 6.07 -18.91 18.26
CA ALA A 595 6.03 -18.22 19.55
C ALA A 595 7.29 -18.45 20.38
N ASN A 596 7.91 -19.63 20.30
CA ASN A 596 9.20 -19.95 20.94
C ASN A 596 10.36 -19.06 20.45
N ALA A 597 10.14 -18.34 19.35
CA ALA A 597 11.06 -17.36 18.79
C ALA A 597 11.18 -16.13 19.70
N ALA A 598 10.10 -15.78 20.41
CA ALA A 598 10.04 -14.71 21.40
C ALA A 598 10.12 -15.27 22.83
N LEU A 599 10.58 -14.43 23.75
CA LEU A 599 10.64 -14.72 25.18
C LEU A 599 9.96 -13.58 25.95
N PRO A 600 9.42 -13.81 27.16
CA PRO A 600 9.04 -12.71 28.05
C PRO A 600 10.21 -11.73 28.22
N GLY A 601 9.95 -10.43 28.09
CA GLY A 601 10.98 -9.38 28.12
C GLY A 601 11.68 -9.11 26.78
N SER A 602 11.36 -9.86 25.72
CA SER A 602 11.66 -9.45 24.33
C SER A 602 10.66 -8.38 23.87
N PHE A 603 10.90 -7.79 22.70
CA PHE A 603 9.95 -6.92 22.04
C PHE A 603 9.76 -7.35 20.59
N VAL A 604 8.62 -6.96 20.03
CA VAL A 604 8.28 -7.18 18.62
C VAL A 604 8.06 -5.85 17.93
N VAL A 605 8.45 -5.80 16.66
CA VAL A 605 8.13 -4.71 15.75
C VAL A 605 7.50 -5.30 14.50
N LEU A 606 6.51 -4.59 13.96
CA LEU A 606 5.93 -4.84 12.66
C LEU A 606 6.73 -4.06 11.62
N ARG A 607 7.14 -4.71 10.53
CA ARG A 607 7.67 -3.98 9.37
C ARG A 607 6.51 -3.47 8.53
N ILE A 608 6.47 -2.16 8.29
CA ILE A 608 5.53 -1.49 7.39
C ILE A 608 6.40 -0.85 6.30
N ASP A 609 6.35 -1.41 5.09
CA ASP A 609 7.24 -1.04 3.98
C ASP A 609 8.72 -1.11 4.38
N ASP A 610 9.46 0.00 4.42
CA ASP A 610 10.87 0.06 4.85
C ASP A 610 11.04 0.65 6.27
N GLU A 611 9.94 0.91 6.97
CA GLU A 611 9.95 1.43 8.33
C GLU A 611 9.51 0.37 9.35
N PHE A 612 9.96 0.56 10.59
CA PHE A 612 9.49 -0.23 11.73
C PHE A 612 8.34 0.49 12.43
N SER A 613 7.35 -0.28 12.89
CA SER A 613 6.37 0.19 13.85
C SER A 613 7.02 0.59 15.17
N ALA A 614 6.25 1.25 16.04
CA ALA A 614 6.63 1.37 17.44
C ALA A 614 6.90 -0.04 18.04
N PRO A 615 7.92 -0.18 18.90
CA PRO A 615 8.26 -1.44 19.54
C PRO A 615 7.23 -1.78 20.61
N VAL A 616 6.83 -3.05 20.68
CA VAL A 616 5.86 -3.54 21.66
C VAL A 616 6.48 -4.69 22.46
N ALA A 617 6.56 -4.52 23.78
CA ALA A 617 7.13 -5.53 24.66
C ALA A 617 6.24 -6.79 24.74
N VAL A 618 6.88 -7.97 24.78
CA VAL A 618 6.25 -9.26 24.99
C VAL A 618 6.23 -9.56 26.49
N THR A 619 5.04 -9.68 27.07
CA THR A 619 4.86 -9.90 28.51
C THR A 619 4.74 -11.37 28.86
N ASN A 620 4.19 -12.19 27.96
CA ASN A 620 4.03 -13.62 28.17
C ASN A 620 4.00 -14.39 26.83
N VAL A 621 4.41 -15.66 26.86
CA VAL A 621 4.39 -16.58 25.73
C VAL A 621 3.77 -17.90 26.18
N GLN A 622 2.66 -18.30 25.55
CA GLN A 622 1.97 -19.57 25.85
C GLN A 622 1.59 -20.29 24.56
N GLY A 623 2.18 -21.47 24.33
CA GLY A 623 2.00 -22.19 23.06
C GLY A 623 2.38 -21.30 21.89
N ALA A 624 1.49 -21.14 20.90
CA ALA A 624 1.66 -20.25 19.76
C ALA A 624 1.23 -18.78 20.00
N THR A 625 0.85 -18.42 21.23
CA THR A 625 0.27 -17.10 21.55
C THR A 625 1.29 -16.20 22.24
N LEU A 626 1.50 -15.01 21.70
CA LEU A 626 2.20 -13.92 22.34
C LEU A 626 1.21 -13.01 23.05
N THR A 627 1.53 -12.62 24.28
CA THR A 627 0.84 -11.54 24.99
C THR A 627 1.73 -10.29 24.95
N LEU A 628 1.16 -9.20 24.45
CA LEU A 628 1.83 -7.92 24.20
C LEU A 628 1.46 -6.91 25.30
N ALA A 629 2.39 -6.02 25.65
CA ALA A 629 2.15 -4.96 26.64
C ALA A 629 1.10 -3.95 26.18
N THR A 630 1.10 -3.64 24.88
CA THR A 630 0.12 -2.77 24.21
C THR A 630 -0.38 -3.43 22.93
N PRO A 631 -1.62 -3.14 22.50
CA PRO A 631 -2.13 -3.69 21.24
C PRO A 631 -1.50 -2.99 20.04
N PHE A 632 -1.29 -3.72 18.96
CA PHE A 632 -1.05 -3.12 17.64
C PHE A 632 -2.36 -2.58 17.07
N VAL A 633 -2.33 -1.36 16.51
CA VAL A 633 -3.54 -0.69 15.97
C VAL A 633 -4.02 -1.36 14.68
N GLU A 634 -3.13 -1.93 13.85
CA GLU A 634 -3.47 -2.51 12.54
C GLU A 634 -2.77 -3.85 12.22
N LEU A 635 -2.58 -4.72 13.20
CA LEU A 635 -1.94 -6.02 12.94
C LEU A 635 -2.87 -6.95 12.13
N LYS A 636 -2.34 -7.52 11.05
CA LYS A 636 -3.06 -8.43 10.15
C LYS A 636 -2.43 -9.81 10.17
N ARG A 637 -3.23 -10.81 9.81
CA ARG A 637 -2.72 -12.14 9.51
C ARG A 637 -1.68 -12.06 8.38
N LEU A 638 -0.63 -12.86 8.47
CA LEU A 638 0.55 -12.92 7.59
C LEU A 638 1.50 -11.72 7.67
N ASP A 639 1.24 -10.76 8.54
CA ASP A 639 2.24 -9.76 8.87
C ASP A 639 3.47 -10.42 9.47
N THR A 640 4.64 -9.86 9.18
CA THR A 640 5.90 -10.35 9.73
C THR A 640 6.34 -9.48 10.89
N LEU A 641 6.58 -10.12 12.03
CA LEU A 641 7.10 -9.51 13.24
C LEU A 641 8.58 -9.86 13.38
N ALA A 642 9.44 -8.84 13.48
CA ALA A 642 10.82 -9.02 13.92
C ALA A 642 10.87 -9.02 15.44
N VAL A 643 11.64 -9.94 16.01
CA VAL A 643 11.77 -10.11 17.47
C VAL A 643 13.13 -9.61 17.91
N GLY A 644 13.13 -8.55 18.72
CA GLY A 644 14.33 -7.96 19.33
C GLY A 644 14.47 -8.32 20.80
N VAL A 645 15.72 -8.40 21.26
CA VAL A 645 16.07 -8.67 22.67
C VAL A 645 17.19 -7.74 23.11
N PHE A 646 17.11 -7.23 24.35
CA PHE A 646 18.23 -6.51 24.93
C PHE A 646 19.25 -7.50 25.52
N PRO A 647 20.56 -7.28 25.30
CA PRO A 647 21.60 -8.19 25.77
C PRO A 647 21.56 -8.33 27.30
N GLY A 648 21.83 -9.55 27.77
CA GLY A 648 21.95 -9.85 29.19
C GLY A 648 23.25 -9.29 29.75
N ILE A 649 23.16 -8.42 30.75
CA ILE A 649 24.29 -7.94 31.55
C ILE A 649 23.92 -8.25 32.99
N VAL A 650 24.85 -8.86 33.72
CA VAL A 650 24.65 -9.19 35.12
C VAL A 650 25.84 -8.78 35.96
N THR A 651 25.57 -8.34 37.18
CA THR A 651 26.56 -7.91 38.16
C THR A 651 26.86 -9.06 39.10
N VAL A 652 28.13 -9.43 39.24
CA VAL A 652 28.59 -10.45 40.18
C VAL A 652 28.45 -9.91 41.61
N VAL A 653 27.72 -10.65 42.45
CA VAL A 653 27.56 -10.35 43.88
C VAL A 653 28.55 -11.17 44.69
N ALA A 654 28.69 -12.46 44.35
CA ALA A 654 29.61 -13.38 45.01
C ALA A 654 29.93 -14.57 44.10
N GLN A 655 31.04 -15.24 44.37
CA GLN A 655 31.38 -16.54 43.78
C GLN A 655 31.18 -17.64 44.84
N GLY A 656 30.61 -18.76 44.44
CA GLY A 656 30.31 -19.89 45.32
C GLY A 656 31.57 -20.65 45.75
N ALA A 657 31.37 -21.67 46.59
CA ALA A 657 32.46 -22.57 47.02
C ALA A 657 33.04 -23.37 45.84
N GLN A 658 32.22 -23.66 44.85
CA GLN A 658 32.66 -24.13 43.53
C GLN A 658 32.92 -22.92 42.63
N PRO A 659 34.09 -22.83 41.97
CA PRO A 659 34.47 -21.63 41.22
C PRO A 659 33.59 -21.36 40.00
N GLU A 660 32.92 -22.36 39.46
CA GLU A 660 31.93 -22.23 38.38
C GLU A 660 30.58 -21.66 38.84
N GLN A 661 30.30 -21.60 40.15
CA GLN A 661 29.05 -21.06 40.68
C GLN A 661 29.18 -19.56 40.94
N VAL A 662 28.31 -18.76 40.33
CA VAL A 662 28.31 -17.31 40.41
C VAL A 662 26.94 -16.83 40.87
N THR A 663 26.92 -16.00 41.92
CA THR A 663 25.72 -15.29 42.38
C THR A 663 25.67 -13.92 41.70
N ILE A 664 24.55 -13.62 41.05
CA ILE A 664 24.31 -12.41 40.27
C ILE A 664 23.21 -11.54 40.88
N ALA A 665 23.26 -10.24 40.62
CA ALA A 665 22.30 -9.27 41.19
C ALA A 665 20.95 -9.28 40.47
N GLU A 666 20.92 -9.62 39.18
CA GLU A 666 19.75 -9.53 38.31
C GLU A 666 19.11 -10.92 38.10
N PRO A 667 18.14 -11.34 38.93
CA PRO A 667 17.60 -12.69 38.87
C PRO A 667 16.91 -12.99 37.54
N GLY A 668 17.14 -14.19 37.01
CA GLY A 668 16.54 -14.64 35.74
C GLY A 668 17.05 -13.91 34.49
N ARG A 669 18.10 -13.08 34.61
CA ARG A 669 18.68 -12.36 33.48
C ARG A 669 19.57 -13.24 32.59
N LEU A 670 20.18 -14.27 33.18
CA LEU A 670 20.86 -15.34 32.46
C LEU A 670 19.96 -16.57 32.34
N ALA A 671 20.11 -17.30 31.24
CA ALA A 671 19.46 -18.59 31.03
C ALA A 671 20.49 -19.65 30.61
N ALA A 672 20.24 -20.91 30.97
CA ALA A 672 21.06 -22.05 30.57
C ALA A 672 21.29 -22.05 29.05
N GLY A 673 22.54 -22.01 28.59
CA GLY A 673 22.98 -21.94 27.20
C GLY A 673 23.39 -20.55 26.69
N ASP A 674 23.32 -19.53 27.54
CA ASP A 674 23.89 -18.22 27.25
C ASP A 674 25.41 -18.32 27.22
N SER A 675 26.03 -17.71 26.21
CA SER A 675 27.47 -17.51 26.14
C SER A 675 27.80 -16.21 26.83
N VAL A 676 28.57 -16.24 27.91
CA VAL A 676 28.93 -15.06 28.70
C VAL A 676 30.43 -14.82 28.67
N VAL A 677 30.80 -13.55 28.69
CA VAL A 677 32.19 -13.10 28.87
C VAL A 677 32.26 -12.12 30.02
N LEU A 678 33.42 -12.07 30.67
CA LEU A 678 33.73 -11.01 31.64
C LEU A 678 33.96 -9.70 30.89
N LEU A 679 33.19 -8.67 31.23
CA LEU A 679 33.42 -7.32 30.71
C LEU A 679 34.71 -6.76 31.34
N PRO A 680 35.64 -6.23 30.54
CA PRO A 680 36.92 -5.74 31.06
C PRO A 680 36.73 -4.44 31.85
N ALA A 681 37.65 -4.18 32.78
CA ALA A 681 37.93 -2.80 33.18
C ALA A 681 38.51 -2.04 31.96
N ALA A 682 38.12 -0.77 31.78
CA ALA A 682 38.54 0.02 30.62
C ALA A 682 40.07 -0.05 30.39
N GLY A 683 40.49 -0.33 29.15
CA GLY A 683 41.91 -0.32 28.73
C GLY A 683 42.67 -1.66 28.76
N ALA A 684 42.08 -2.77 29.21
CA ALA A 684 42.73 -4.07 29.19
C ALA A 684 42.55 -4.80 27.84
N ALA A 685 43.56 -4.73 26.96
CA ALA A 685 43.61 -5.49 25.73
C ALA A 685 43.82 -6.99 26.02
N ALA A 686 42.83 -7.82 25.70
CA ALA A 686 42.91 -9.26 25.95
C ALA A 686 41.99 -10.08 25.03
N VAL A 687 42.47 -11.27 24.65
CA VAL A 687 41.62 -12.37 24.19
C VAL A 687 40.83 -12.89 25.39
N ARG A 688 39.51 -12.99 25.26
CA ARG A 688 38.61 -13.32 26.37
C ARG A 688 38.03 -14.72 26.22
N PRO A 689 38.08 -15.56 27.26
CA PRO A 689 37.34 -16.82 27.27
C PRO A 689 35.83 -16.55 27.31
N VAL A 690 35.08 -17.40 26.60
CA VAL A 690 33.62 -17.43 26.55
C VAL A 690 33.14 -18.61 27.38
N PHE A 691 32.42 -18.32 28.46
CA PHE A 691 31.84 -19.32 29.34
C PHE A 691 30.40 -19.60 28.94
N GLN A 692 29.93 -20.84 29.07
CA GLN A 692 28.50 -21.15 28.88
C GLN A 692 27.81 -21.20 30.24
N VAL A 693 26.58 -20.70 30.31
CA VAL A 693 25.72 -20.89 31.48
C VAL A 693 25.13 -22.30 31.40
N VAL A 694 25.50 -23.21 32.30
CA VAL A 694 24.97 -24.58 32.36
C VAL A 694 23.59 -24.59 33.00
N THR A 695 23.43 -23.89 34.12
CA THR A 695 22.14 -23.69 34.77
C THR A 695 22.02 -22.26 35.29
N ALA A 696 20.81 -21.73 35.33
CA ALA A 696 20.51 -20.45 35.96
C ALA A 696 19.15 -20.54 36.65
N SER A 697 19.12 -20.22 37.94
CA SER A 697 17.91 -20.24 38.76
C SER A 697 17.94 -19.09 39.75
N GLY A 698 16.98 -18.18 39.64
CA GLY A 698 16.98 -16.95 40.43
C GLY A 698 18.27 -16.16 40.23
N THR A 699 19.02 -15.97 41.30
CA THR A 699 20.31 -15.26 41.34
C THR A 699 21.53 -16.16 41.18
N LEU A 700 21.37 -17.49 41.12
CA LEU A 700 22.48 -18.41 40.96
C LEU A 700 22.65 -18.83 39.50
N ALA A 701 23.85 -18.66 38.97
CA ALA A 701 24.26 -19.18 37.67
C ALA A 701 25.45 -20.14 37.84
N VAL A 702 25.45 -21.24 37.10
CA VAL A 702 26.56 -22.20 37.04
C VAL A 702 27.17 -22.13 35.65
N LEU A 703 28.47 -21.90 35.56
CA LEU A 703 29.20 -21.82 34.29
C LEU A 703 29.79 -23.17 33.89
N SER A 704 30.13 -23.32 32.60
CA SER A 704 30.70 -24.56 32.04
C SER A 704 32.09 -24.86 32.57
N GLU A 705 32.81 -23.83 32.97
CA GLU A 705 34.15 -23.90 33.56
C GLU A 705 34.37 -22.69 34.46
N SER A 706 35.46 -22.74 35.24
CA SER A 706 35.83 -21.66 36.15
C SER A 706 36.25 -20.39 35.39
N PRO A 707 35.64 -19.22 35.66
CA PRO A 707 36.07 -17.94 35.11
C PRO A 707 37.30 -17.34 35.80
N GLY A 708 37.96 -18.11 36.69
CA GLY A 708 38.95 -17.59 37.62
C GLY A 708 38.30 -16.86 38.80
N LEU A 709 39.07 -16.04 39.51
CA LEU A 709 38.59 -15.28 40.67
C LEU A 709 37.69 -14.12 40.22
N LEU A 710 36.43 -14.13 40.62
CA LEU A 710 35.49 -13.02 40.38
C LEU A 710 35.31 -12.17 41.63
N ASN A 711 35.43 -10.85 41.47
CA ASN A 711 35.21 -9.88 42.53
C ASN A 711 33.77 -9.32 42.47
N PRO A 712 33.13 -9.05 43.63
CA PRO A 712 31.85 -8.36 43.66
C PRO A 712 31.89 -7.03 42.89
N GLY A 713 30.86 -6.77 42.09
CA GLY A 713 30.75 -5.58 41.23
C GLY A 713 31.28 -5.77 39.81
N GLN A 714 31.99 -6.86 39.51
CA GLN A 714 32.34 -7.20 38.12
C GLN A 714 31.10 -7.57 37.31
N GLN A 715 31.15 -7.38 35.99
CA GLN A 715 30.01 -7.64 35.11
C GLN A 715 30.28 -8.77 34.13
N LEU A 716 29.31 -9.67 33.99
CA LEU A 716 29.25 -10.69 32.95
C LEU A 716 28.24 -10.25 31.89
N ALA A 717 28.59 -10.41 30.62
CA ALA A 717 27.73 -10.03 29.50
C ALA A 717 27.50 -11.19 28.54
N CYS A 718 26.26 -11.35 28.09
CA CYS A 718 25.91 -12.32 27.06
C CYS A 718 26.43 -11.88 25.68
N VAL A 719 27.15 -12.78 25.02
CA VAL A 719 27.54 -12.66 23.61
C VAL A 719 26.37 -13.09 22.74
N HIS A 720 25.88 -12.19 21.89
CA HIS A 720 24.86 -12.52 20.90
C HIS A 720 25.50 -12.89 19.57
N TRP A 721 25.73 -14.18 19.36
CA TRP A 721 26.29 -14.73 18.12
C TRP A 721 25.38 -14.48 16.92
N ARG A 722 25.92 -13.87 15.86
CA ARG A 722 25.12 -13.42 14.70
C ARG A 722 25.52 -14.00 13.36
N ASP A 723 26.80 -14.21 13.04
CA ASP A 723 27.22 -14.67 11.71
C ASP A 723 28.67 -15.17 11.72
N ARG A 724 29.18 -15.62 10.56
CA ARG A 724 30.58 -15.96 10.36
C ARG A 724 31.17 -15.21 9.16
N VAL A 725 32.48 -14.98 9.22
CA VAL A 725 33.28 -14.43 8.11
C VAL A 725 34.54 -15.26 7.90
N SER A 726 34.99 -15.35 6.66
CA SER A 726 36.29 -15.90 6.29
C SER A 726 37.32 -14.79 6.28
N LEU A 727 38.51 -15.06 6.80
CA LEU A 727 39.65 -14.15 6.74
C LEU A 727 40.25 -14.18 5.34
N THR A 728 40.31 -13.03 4.66
CA THR A 728 40.93 -12.86 3.35
C THR A 728 42.41 -12.49 3.47
N ALA A 729 42.79 -11.80 4.54
CA ALA A 729 44.17 -11.51 4.92
C ALA A 729 44.32 -11.28 6.43
N VAL A 730 45.52 -11.48 6.94
CA VAL A 730 45.94 -11.09 8.29
C VAL A 730 47.17 -10.21 8.12
N GLY A 731 47.25 -9.09 8.85
CA GLY A 731 48.34 -8.13 8.72
C GLY A 731 49.69 -8.77 9.04
N ASP A 732 50.61 -8.71 8.07
CA ASP A 732 51.95 -9.32 8.20
C ASP A 732 52.82 -8.65 9.28
N ILE A 733 52.57 -7.37 9.56
CA ILE A 733 53.31 -6.57 10.55
C ILE A 733 52.53 -6.46 11.86
N ASP A 734 51.21 -6.26 11.76
CA ASP A 734 50.31 -6.11 12.90
C ASP A 734 49.17 -7.14 12.79
N PRO A 735 49.24 -8.25 13.53
CA PRO A 735 48.24 -9.31 13.48
C PRO A 735 46.89 -8.91 14.11
N THR A 736 46.78 -7.70 14.66
CA THR A 736 45.50 -7.11 15.09
C THR A 736 44.72 -6.49 13.93
N GLN A 737 45.38 -6.22 12.79
CA GLN A 737 44.73 -5.77 11.57
C GLN A 737 44.39 -6.99 10.71
N VAL A 738 43.11 -7.20 10.45
CA VAL A 738 42.63 -8.32 9.64
C VAL A 738 41.70 -7.85 8.53
N GLU A 739 41.67 -8.59 7.43
CA GLU A 739 40.71 -8.39 6.35
C GLU A 739 39.77 -9.59 6.26
N VAL A 740 38.48 -9.33 6.10
CA VAL A 740 37.43 -10.36 6.06
C VAL A 740 36.72 -10.35 4.71
N ASP A 741 36.09 -11.48 4.38
CA ASP A 741 35.21 -11.58 3.23
C ASP A 741 33.83 -10.99 3.54
N GLY A 742 33.24 -10.36 2.53
CA GLY A 742 31.85 -9.91 2.57
C GLY A 742 31.60 -8.48 3.03
N GLU A 743 30.32 -8.13 2.98
CA GLU A 743 29.76 -6.81 3.29
C GLU A 743 29.15 -6.77 4.70
N LEU A 744 29.56 -7.70 5.59
CA LEU A 744 29.07 -7.72 6.96
C LEU A 744 29.51 -6.43 7.66
N VAL A 745 28.53 -5.68 8.17
CA VAL A 745 28.79 -4.44 8.89
C VAL A 745 29.27 -4.79 10.29
N PHE A 746 30.44 -4.30 10.69
CA PHE A 746 30.94 -4.41 12.06
C PHE A 746 30.77 -3.07 12.78
N ARG A 747 30.45 -3.12 14.06
CA ARG A 747 30.30 -1.95 14.93
C ARG A 747 31.32 -1.99 16.05
N GLU A 748 31.56 -0.83 16.66
CA GLU A 748 32.37 -0.77 17.88
C GLU A 748 31.75 -1.70 18.94
N SER A 749 32.59 -2.48 19.63
CA SER A 749 32.18 -3.50 20.61
C SER A 749 31.59 -4.80 20.06
N ASP A 750 31.51 -4.97 18.74
CA ASP A 750 31.36 -6.31 18.17
C ASP A 750 32.56 -7.19 18.57
N VAL A 751 32.37 -8.50 18.56
CA VAL A 751 33.41 -9.47 18.87
C VAL A 751 33.58 -10.47 17.74
N VAL A 752 34.83 -10.88 17.55
CA VAL A 752 35.21 -11.96 16.65
C VAL A 752 36.02 -13.01 17.40
N GLY A 753 35.89 -14.27 17.00
CA GLY A 753 36.63 -15.38 17.56
C GLY A 753 36.86 -16.46 16.52
N MET A 754 37.87 -17.30 16.69
CA MET A 754 38.10 -18.44 15.80
C MET A 754 36.85 -19.34 15.79
N LEU A 755 36.32 -19.64 14.61
CA LEU A 755 35.13 -20.46 14.49
C LEU A 755 35.45 -21.89 14.96
N ASN A 756 34.85 -22.29 16.07
CA ASN A 756 35.05 -23.64 16.60
C ASN A 756 34.08 -24.64 15.99
N HIS A 757 32.80 -24.26 15.90
CA HIS A 757 31.75 -25.12 15.41
C HIS A 757 30.59 -24.27 14.84
N TYR A 758 30.09 -24.66 13.67
CA TYR A 758 28.94 -24.01 13.01
C TYR A 758 28.36 -24.86 11.88
N ALA A 759 27.04 -24.76 11.71
CA ALA A 759 26.23 -25.57 10.80
C ALA A 759 26.56 -25.45 9.30
N ASP A 760 27.33 -24.46 8.85
CA ASP A 760 27.54 -24.31 7.40
C ASP A 760 28.32 -25.48 6.78
N ASN A 761 29.16 -26.19 7.55
CA ASN A 761 30.17 -27.10 6.97
C ASN A 761 30.35 -28.48 7.65
N ALA A 762 29.65 -28.85 8.73
CA ALA A 762 29.96 -30.11 9.43
C ALA A 762 28.72 -30.90 9.90
N ASN A 763 28.43 -31.99 9.19
CA ASN A 763 27.75 -33.22 9.65
C ASN A 763 26.48 -33.03 10.49
N PRO A 764 25.37 -32.54 9.92
CA PRO A 764 24.10 -32.46 10.62
C PRO A 764 23.71 -33.83 11.22
N GLY A 765 23.19 -33.83 12.44
CA GLY A 765 22.64 -35.02 13.08
C GLY A 765 21.24 -35.31 12.53
N MET A 766 20.99 -36.54 12.09
CA MET A 766 19.63 -36.96 11.73
C MET A 766 18.88 -37.41 12.99
N VAL A 767 17.71 -36.83 13.25
CA VAL A 767 16.86 -37.23 14.37
C VAL A 767 16.31 -38.64 14.13
N GLU A 768 16.67 -39.60 14.96
CA GLU A 768 16.12 -40.97 14.89
C GLU A 768 14.87 -41.15 15.74
N ALA A 769 14.84 -40.47 16.90
CA ALA A 769 13.75 -40.55 17.85
C ALA A 769 13.61 -39.25 18.64
N VAL A 770 12.37 -38.92 19.01
CA VAL A 770 12.03 -37.82 19.92
C VAL A 770 11.27 -38.42 21.09
N ALA A 771 11.81 -38.30 22.30
CA ALA A 771 11.19 -38.81 23.53
C ALA A 771 11.12 -37.70 24.57
N GLY A 772 9.92 -37.20 24.85
CA GLY A 772 9.75 -36.00 25.67
C GLY A 772 10.46 -34.81 25.04
N ASN A 773 11.44 -34.24 25.75
CA ASN A 773 12.29 -33.14 25.29
C ASN A 773 13.68 -33.58 24.80
N VAL A 774 13.90 -34.89 24.65
CA VAL A 774 15.20 -35.45 24.24
C VAL A 774 15.16 -35.90 22.79
N LEU A 775 16.08 -35.38 21.98
CA LEU A 775 16.34 -35.79 20.61
C LEU A 775 17.46 -36.84 20.62
N THR A 776 17.20 -38.03 20.07
CA THR A 776 18.27 -39.03 19.83
C THR A 776 18.71 -38.93 18.38
N LEU A 777 19.99 -38.68 18.17
CA LEU A 777 20.56 -38.51 16.84
C LEU A 777 21.27 -39.78 16.38
N ALA A 778 21.13 -40.06 15.08
CA ALA A 778 21.91 -41.12 14.42
C ALA A 778 23.39 -40.78 14.51
N LEU A 779 24.25 -41.79 14.68
CA LEU A 779 25.70 -41.62 14.59
C LEU A 779 26.08 -41.10 13.19
N PRO A 780 26.66 -39.90 13.05
CA PRO A 780 27.49 -39.59 11.90
C PRO A 780 28.85 -40.29 12.09
N GLY A 781 29.51 -40.67 11.00
CA GLY A 781 30.79 -41.37 11.06
C GLY A 781 31.78 -40.68 12.02
N ILE A 782 32.38 -41.48 12.91
CA ILE A 782 33.26 -41.07 14.02
C ILE A 782 34.45 -40.21 13.54
N GLU A 783 34.78 -40.24 12.25
CA GLU A 783 35.89 -39.47 11.68
C GLU A 783 35.61 -37.96 11.57
N HIS A 784 34.35 -37.48 11.64
CA HIS A 784 34.02 -36.07 11.35
C HIS A 784 33.12 -35.32 12.36
N GLY A 785 32.72 -35.94 13.48
CA GLY A 785 31.91 -35.30 14.53
C GLY A 785 30.40 -35.23 14.22
N ASP A 786 29.58 -34.90 15.23
CA ASP A 786 28.12 -34.97 15.15
C ASP A 786 27.37 -33.67 14.85
N GLY A 787 28.11 -32.65 14.39
CA GLY A 787 27.53 -31.39 13.94
C GLY A 787 26.78 -30.63 15.03
N ILE A 788 26.92 -31.03 16.30
CA ILE A 788 26.33 -30.37 17.47
C ILE A 788 27.35 -30.25 18.60
N VAL A 789 28.26 -31.21 18.77
CA VAL A 789 29.16 -31.26 19.93
C VAL A 789 30.58 -31.70 19.53
N LYS A 790 31.60 -30.90 19.88
CA LYS A 790 32.98 -31.43 20.01
C LYS A 790 32.98 -32.40 21.18
N LYS A 791 33.64 -33.55 21.08
CA LYS A 791 33.83 -34.48 22.21
C LYS A 791 34.18 -33.68 23.48
N ASP A 792 33.34 -33.80 24.51
CA ASP A 792 33.42 -33.12 25.81
C ASP A 792 32.93 -31.64 25.90
N TRP A 793 32.20 -31.12 24.92
CA TRP A 793 31.65 -29.75 24.93
C TRP A 793 30.12 -29.70 24.89
N ILE A 794 29.46 -29.37 26.01
CA ILE A 794 28.00 -29.13 26.01
C ILE A 794 27.72 -27.73 25.48
N ASP A 795 27.22 -27.62 24.26
CA ASP A 795 26.87 -26.34 23.66
C ASP A 795 25.37 -26.06 23.85
N GLY A 796 25.01 -25.25 24.86
CA GLY A 796 23.62 -24.77 25.10
C GLY A 796 23.08 -23.80 24.03
N GLY A 797 23.54 -23.96 22.79
CA GLY A 797 23.13 -23.19 21.62
C GLY A 797 21.71 -23.47 21.16
N ILE A 798 21.35 -22.86 20.03
CA ILE A 798 20.08 -23.12 19.36
C ILE A 798 20.31 -24.22 18.33
N VAL A 799 19.54 -25.30 18.42
CA VAL A 799 19.50 -26.38 17.44
C VAL A 799 18.21 -26.28 16.63
N GLY A 800 18.26 -26.53 15.33
CA GLY A 800 17.11 -26.55 14.44
C GLY A 800 17.45 -27.17 13.07
N PRO A 801 16.53 -27.10 12.08
CA PRO A 801 16.80 -27.56 10.72
C PRO A 801 18.09 -26.96 10.18
N ALA A 802 18.93 -27.78 9.55
CA ALA A 802 20.28 -27.36 9.21
C ALA A 802 20.35 -26.56 7.89
N ALA A 803 21.21 -25.54 7.84
CA ALA A 803 21.60 -24.82 6.62
C ALA A 803 22.99 -25.33 6.20
N VAL A 804 23.04 -26.42 5.40
CA VAL A 804 24.24 -27.26 5.23
C VAL A 804 24.83 -27.21 3.84
N SER A 805 26.07 -26.70 3.68
CA SER A 805 26.89 -26.84 2.46
C SER A 805 27.76 -28.10 2.53
N TYR A 806 27.69 -28.97 1.50
CA TYR A 806 28.43 -30.25 1.46
C TYR A 806 29.10 -30.42 0.07
N LEU A 807 30.42 -30.72 -0.12
CA LEU A 807 31.11 -32.04 -0.02
C LEU A 807 32.61 -32.04 -0.41
N PRO A 808 33.47 -33.01 0.02
CA PRO A 808 33.61 -34.39 -0.56
C PRO A 808 33.83 -35.53 0.49
N GLY A 809 33.41 -36.81 0.42
CA GLY A 809 33.05 -37.73 -0.68
C GLY A 809 31.98 -38.82 -0.35
N ALA A 810 30.81 -38.34 0.07
CA ALA A 810 29.45 -38.86 -0.14
C ALA A 810 29.03 -40.28 0.32
N GLN A 811 27.92 -40.30 1.07
CA GLN A 811 26.78 -41.14 0.63
C GLN A 811 25.38 -40.48 0.72
N GLN A 812 25.26 -39.18 1.06
CA GLN A 812 24.13 -38.35 0.64
C GLN A 812 24.62 -36.96 0.22
N THR A 813 24.67 -36.75 -1.09
CA THR A 813 25.15 -35.56 -1.80
C THR A 813 23.99 -34.56 -1.98
N PHE A 814 23.98 -33.43 -1.27
CA PHE A 814 23.17 -32.26 -1.67
C PHE A 814 24.13 -31.15 -2.14
N PRO A 815 23.97 -30.60 -3.36
CA PRO A 815 24.83 -29.50 -3.81
C PRO A 815 24.77 -28.33 -2.83
N SER A 816 25.91 -27.68 -2.57
CA SER A 816 26.05 -26.50 -1.70
C SER A 816 25.15 -25.30 -2.09
N GLN A 817 24.49 -25.37 -3.24
CA GLN A 817 23.52 -24.38 -3.68
C GLN A 817 22.11 -24.62 -3.09
N LEU A 818 21.80 -25.83 -2.59
CA LEU A 818 20.49 -26.26 -2.06
C LEU A 818 20.28 -25.93 -0.57
N GLN A 819 20.35 -24.66 -0.19
CA GLN A 819 20.23 -24.24 1.21
C GLN A 819 19.52 -22.90 1.44
N PRO A 820 18.82 -22.76 2.58
CA PRO A 820 18.72 -23.71 3.71
C PRO A 820 17.67 -24.82 3.52
N PHE A 821 17.70 -25.84 4.39
CA PHE A 821 16.57 -26.78 4.57
C PHE A 821 15.56 -26.17 5.53
N VAL A 822 14.28 -26.22 5.14
CA VAL A 822 13.18 -25.70 5.94
C VAL A 822 11.99 -26.63 5.86
N ARG A 823 11.23 -26.71 6.95
CA ARG A 823 9.94 -27.39 6.96
C ARG A 823 8.86 -26.41 6.57
N MET A 824 7.98 -26.78 5.66
CA MET A 824 6.80 -25.99 5.30
C MET A 824 5.57 -26.55 6.02
N LYS A 825 4.68 -25.66 6.47
CA LYS A 825 3.39 -26.05 7.07
C LYS A 825 2.48 -26.78 6.09
N THR A 826 2.58 -26.45 4.81
CA THR A 826 1.90 -27.08 3.68
C THR A 826 2.89 -27.12 2.52
N THR A 827 2.88 -28.21 1.77
CA THR A 827 3.72 -28.41 0.58
C THR A 827 2.92 -28.40 -0.72
N ASP A 828 1.59 -28.24 -0.66
CA ASP A 828 0.75 -28.29 -1.85
C ASP A 828 1.19 -27.21 -2.85
N GLY A 829 1.41 -27.60 -4.10
CA GLY A 829 1.91 -26.71 -5.16
C GLY A 829 3.43 -26.51 -5.18
N LEU A 830 4.19 -27.18 -4.29
CA LEU A 830 5.66 -27.24 -4.34
C LEU A 830 6.17 -28.55 -4.98
N GLU A 831 5.28 -29.41 -5.48
CA GLU A 831 5.66 -30.68 -6.13
C GLU A 831 6.39 -30.46 -7.46
N ARG A 832 6.20 -29.28 -8.06
CA ARG A 832 6.95 -28.81 -9.24
C ARG A 832 7.82 -27.63 -8.84
N PRO A 833 9.14 -27.67 -9.09
CA PRO A 833 10.03 -26.56 -8.76
C PRO A 833 9.62 -25.32 -9.57
N ALA A 834 9.29 -24.23 -8.87
CA ALA A 834 8.92 -22.94 -9.44
C ALA A 834 9.63 -21.83 -8.69
N GLN A 835 10.07 -20.78 -9.39
CA GLN A 835 10.76 -19.67 -8.74
C GLN A 835 9.91 -19.07 -7.62
N ALA A 836 10.57 -18.77 -6.51
CA ALA A 836 9.99 -18.22 -5.31
C ALA A 836 10.89 -17.11 -4.75
N VAL A 837 10.33 -16.35 -3.81
CA VAL A 837 11.05 -15.35 -3.04
C VAL A 837 10.99 -15.76 -1.57
N ALA A 838 12.15 -15.93 -0.96
CA ALA A 838 12.31 -16.19 0.47
C ALA A 838 12.66 -14.90 1.20
N TYR A 839 12.06 -14.68 2.38
CA TYR A 839 12.34 -13.51 3.22
C TYR A 839 13.04 -13.94 4.50
N GLY A 840 14.25 -13.45 4.73
CA GLY A 840 15.01 -13.63 5.97
C GLY A 840 15.20 -12.32 6.73
N LEU A 841 15.49 -12.39 8.02
CA LEU A 841 15.84 -11.24 8.86
C LEU A 841 17.37 -11.12 9.00
N ASP A 842 17.93 -9.95 8.70
CA ASP A 842 19.30 -9.61 9.10
C ASP A 842 19.33 -9.35 10.61
N LEU A 843 20.22 -10.07 11.30
CA LEU A 843 20.27 -10.07 12.76
C LEU A 843 21.03 -8.88 13.37
N LEU A 844 21.75 -8.12 12.55
CA LEU A 844 22.36 -6.87 12.98
C LEU A 844 21.38 -5.72 12.82
N SER A 845 20.85 -5.50 11.62
CA SER A 845 20.00 -4.35 11.32
C SER A 845 18.51 -4.57 11.61
N GLY A 846 18.05 -5.82 11.68
CA GLY A 846 16.63 -6.14 11.79
C GLY A 846 15.84 -5.95 10.51
N ARG A 847 16.51 -5.63 9.39
CA ARG A 847 15.86 -5.48 8.10
C ARG A 847 15.54 -6.85 7.52
N PHE A 848 14.37 -6.99 6.89
CA PHE A 848 14.10 -8.19 6.09
C PHE A 848 14.78 -8.08 4.74
N VAL A 849 15.53 -9.10 4.41
CA VAL A 849 16.18 -9.27 3.11
C VAL A 849 15.43 -10.36 2.36
N SER A 850 15.11 -10.10 1.09
CA SER A 850 14.52 -11.08 0.20
C SER A 850 15.58 -11.68 -0.72
N ALA A 851 15.46 -12.96 -1.03
CA ALA A 851 16.29 -13.63 -2.02
C ALA A 851 15.44 -14.49 -2.96
N GLY A 852 15.79 -14.48 -4.25
CA GLY A 852 15.24 -15.41 -5.23
C GLY A 852 15.69 -16.84 -4.94
N VAL A 853 14.75 -17.76 -4.82
CA VAL A 853 15.01 -19.17 -4.53
C VAL A 853 14.16 -20.09 -5.40
N LEU A 854 14.61 -21.33 -5.58
CA LEU A 854 13.84 -22.43 -6.15
C LEU A 854 13.64 -23.48 -5.04
N PRO A 855 12.43 -23.57 -4.45
CA PRO A 855 12.10 -24.57 -3.45
C PRO A 855 12.05 -25.95 -4.11
N LEU A 856 12.84 -26.88 -3.60
CA LEU A 856 12.87 -28.28 -3.99
C LEU A 856 12.31 -29.12 -2.85
N LEU A 857 11.17 -29.76 -3.10
CA LEU A 857 10.55 -30.66 -2.13
C LEU A 857 11.41 -31.92 -1.98
N THR A 858 12.00 -32.12 -0.79
CA THR A 858 12.89 -33.26 -0.52
C THR A 858 12.14 -34.43 0.10
N ASP A 859 11.17 -34.15 0.96
CA ASP A 859 10.25 -35.15 1.52
C ASP A 859 8.83 -34.58 1.71
N PRO A 860 7.86 -35.01 0.88
CA PRO A 860 6.46 -34.58 0.99
C PRO A 860 5.81 -34.91 2.34
N ALA A 861 6.17 -36.03 2.98
CA ALA A 861 5.50 -36.50 4.20
C ALA A 861 5.90 -35.69 5.44
N SER A 862 7.18 -35.29 5.52
CA SER A 862 7.69 -34.44 6.60
C SER A 862 7.58 -32.94 6.30
N GLY A 863 7.24 -32.58 5.05
CA GLY A 863 7.14 -31.19 4.60
C GLY A 863 8.49 -30.51 4.40
N GLN A 864 9.58 -31.28 4.27
CA GLN A 864 10.94 -30.76 4.12
C GLN A 864 11.18 -30.23 2.70
N VAL A 865 11.69 -29.01 2.62
CA VAL A 865 11.99 -28.30 1.37
C VAL A 865 13.41 -27.73 1.47
N ALA A 866 14.23 -28.02 0.46
CA ALA A 866 15.52 -27.36 0.27
C ALA A 866 15.34 -26.11 -0.61
N LEU A 867 15.97 -24.99 -0.25
CA LEU A 867 15.89 -23.76 -1.03
C LEU A 867 17.15 -23.60 -1.90
N LEU A 868 17.03 -23.74 -3.21
CA LEU A 868 18.13 -23.43 -4.13
C LEU A 868 18.19 -21.91 -4.36
N ARG A 869 19.27 -21.22 -4.00
CA ARG A 869 19.37 -19.78 -4.33
C ARG A 869 19.61 -19.57 -5.83
N LEU A 870 18.90 -18.60 -6.41
CA LEU A 870 19.02 -18.25 -7.82
C LEU A 870 20.11 -17.19 -8.06
N ASP A 871 20.37 -16.35 -7.06
CA ASP A 871 21.33 -15.23 -7.16
C ASP A 871 22.63 -15.55 -6.41
N ALA A 872 23.64 -16.05 -7.13
CA ALA A 872 24.95 -16.39 -6.56
C ALA A 872 25.74 -15.18 -6.02
N ASN A 873 25.41 -13.96 -6.44
CA ASN A 873 26.15 -12.74 -6.10
C ASN A 873 25.67 -12.04 -4.80
N THR A 874 24.62 -12.53 -4.14
CA THR A 874 24.09 -11.91 -2.93
C THR A 874 24.69 -12.55 -1.67
N THR A 875 25.40 -11.77 -0.86
CA THR A 875 26.09 -12.21 0.36
C THR A 875 25.16 -12.63 1.50
N PHE A 876 23.89 -12.20 1.48
CA PHE A 876 22.93 -12.52 2.54
C PHE A 876 22.61 -14.01 2.63
N ARG A 877 22.99 -14.65 3.74
CA ARG A 877 22.69 -16.07 4.02
C ARG A 877 21.29 -16.22 4.61
N LEU A 878 20.41 -16.92 3.89
CA LEU A 878 19.10 -17.33 4.40
C LEU A 878 19.28 -18.36 5.52
N ARG A 879 18.70 -18.09 6.68
CA ARG A 879 18.83 -18.95 7.86
C ARG A 879 17.46 -19.44 8.35
N PRO A 880 17.34 -20.71 8.77
CA PRO A 880 16.08 -21.26 9.25
C PRO A 880 15.45 -20.43 10.39
N GLU A 881 16.24 -19.95 11.35
CA GLU A 881 15.73 -19.16 12.47
C GLU A 881 15.31 -17.73 12.10
N THR A 882 15.68 -17.25 10.92
CA THR A 882 15.35 -15.89 10.44
C THR A 882 14.39 -15.86 9.26
N LEU A 883 14.25 -16.98 8.54
CA LEU A 883 13.36 -17.11 7.37
C LEU A 883 11.92 -17.02 7.82
N SER A 884 11.10 -16.05 7.39
CA SER A 884 9.69 -15.90 7.84
C SER A 884 8.65 -16.40 6.83
N LEU A 885 8.89 -16.22 5.54
CA LEU A 885 7.89 -16.42 4.50
C LEU A 885 8.57 -16.85 3.19
N VAL A 886 7.96 -17.80 2.49
CA VAL A 886 8.34 -18.15 1.11
C VAL A 886 7.15 -17.88 0.20
N THR A 887 7.37 -17.19 -0.91
CA THR A 887 6.31 -16.85 -1.86
C THR A 887 6.64 -17.46 -3.21
N SER A 888 5.83 -18.38 -3.71
CA SER A 888 5.98 -18.93 -5.07
C SER A 888 4.79 -18.56 -5.94
N PHE A 889 4.91 -18.79 -7.25
CA PHE A 889 3.78 -18.71 -8.16
C PHE A 889 2.84 -19.90 -7.99
N ASN A 890 1.55 -19.63 -7.89
CA ASN A 890 0.51 -20.66 -7.74
C ASN A 890 0.08 -21.18 -9.12
N THR A 891 0.74 -22.24 -9.57
CA THR A 891 0.48 -22.89 -10.86
C THR A 891 -0.89 -23.59 -10.92
N GLU A 892 -1.44 -23.99 -9.77
CA GLU A 892 -2.74 -24.68 -9.69
C GLU A 892 -3.92 -23.70 -9.54
N PHE A 893 -3.66 -22.40 -9.33
CA PHE A 893 -4.73 -21.42 -9.12
C PHE A 893 -5.77 -21.37 -10.24
N PRO A 894 -5.42 -21.44 -11.55
CA PRO A 894 -6.41 -21.49 -12.61
C PRO A 894 -7.45 -22.61 -12.44
N ARG A 895 -7.05 -23.76 -11.90
CA ARG A 895 -7.97 -24.89 -11.64
C ARG A 895 -8.88 -24.65 -10.44
N ALA A 896 -8.39 -23.93 -9.42
CA ALA A 896 -9.17 -23.57 -8.23
C ALA A 896 -9.99 -22.28 -8.42
N PHE A 897 -9.79 -21.56 -9.53
CA PHE A 897 -10.38 -20.23 -9.73
C PHE A 897 -11.89 -20.24 -9.79
N ALA A 898 -12.53 -21.24 -10.40
CA ALA A 898 -13.99 -21.31 -10.50
C ALA A 898 -14.65 -21.31 -9.09
N THR A 899 -14.12 -22.12 -8.17
CA THR A 899 -14.56 -22.17 -6.76
C THR A 899 -14.29 -20.85 -6.04
N PHE A 900 -13.15 -20.21 -6.30
CA PHE A 900 -12.84 -18.89 -5.77
C PHE A 900 -13.82 -17.83 -6.28
N ALA A 901 -14.08 -17.81 -7.59
CA ALA A 901 -14.97 -16.88 -8.25
C ALA A 901 -16.41 -17.01 -7.74
N GLN A 902 -16.87 -18.24 -7.49
CA GLN A 902 -18.16 -18.51 -6.87
C GLN A 902 -18.25 -17.95 -5.44
N LYS A 903 -17.25 -18.25 -4.59
CA LYS A 903 -17.20 -17.73 -3.21
C LYS A 903 -17.17 -16.21 -3.15
N GLN A 904 -16.43 -15.57 -4.07
CA GLN A 904 -16.30 -14.11 -4.15
C GLN A 904 -17.40 -13.44 -4.99
N LYS A 905 -18.39 -14.21 -5.44
CA LYS A 905 -19.50 -13.73 -6.29
C LYS A 905 -19.03 -12.91 -7.49
N LEU A 906 -17.96 -13.34 -8.14
CA LEU A 906 -17.39 -12.65 -9.29
C LEU A 906 -18.35 -12.72 -10.47
N SER A 907 -18.38 -11.66 -11.26
CA SER A 907 -19.11 -11.57 -12.53
C SER A 907 -18.30 -10.77 -13.53
N VAL A 908 -18.55 -10.99 -14.82
CA VAL A 908 -18.00 -10.20 -15.92
C VAL A 908 -19.05 -9.20 -16.34
N ARG A 909 -18.76 -7.92 -16.16
CA ARG A 909 -19.58 -6.83 -16.68
C ARG A 909 -19.00 -6.34 -17.99
N TRP A 910 -19.85 -6.22 -18.99
CA TRP A 910 -19.44 -5.82 -20.32
C TRP A 910 -20.29 -4.68 -20.88
N THR A 911 -19.70 -3.91 -21.78
CA THR A 911 -20.34 -2.87 -22.59
C THR A 911 -19.84 -3.03 -24.02
N ALA A 912 -20.74 -2.93 -24.99
CA ALA A 912 -20.44 -3.11 -26.40
C ALA A 912 -21.05 -1.98 -27.22
N CYS A 913 -20.26 -1.38 -28.11
CA CYS A 913 -20.70 -0.32 -29.00
C CYS A 913 -20.46 -0.72 -30.46
N LEU A 914 -21.52 -0.63 -31.28
CA LEU A 914 -21.42 -0.83 -32.72
C LEU A 914 -21.26 0.54 -33.38
N GLN A 915 -20.00 0.97 -33.54
CA GLN A 915 -19.69 2.24 -34.19
C GLN A 915 -19.66 2.07 -35.72
N GLU A 916 -20.46 2.87 -36.40
CA GLU A 916 -20.47 2.95 -37.86
C GLU A 916 -19.75 4.24 -38.22
N PHE A 917 -18.42 4.21 -38.29
CA PHE A 917 -17.69 5.26 -39.00
C PHE A 917 -17.94 5.05 -40.50
N ALA A 918 -19.10 5.49 -40.97
CA ALA A 918 -19.20 5.86 -42.37
C ALA A 918 -18.39 7.15 -42.51
N PRO A 919 -17.34 7.22 -43.35
CA PRO A 919 -16.85 8.51 -43.76
C PRO A 919 -18.04 9.24 -44.37
N HIS A 920 -18.42 10.40 -43.82
CA HIS A 920 -19.41 11.25 -44.45
C HIS A 920 -18.88 11.63 -45.83
N ALA A 921 -19.28 10.87 -46.85
CA ALA A 921 -19.20 11.34 -48.21
C ALA A 921 -20.17 12.52 -48.33
N ARG A 922 -19.59 13.72 -48.23
CA ARG A 922 -20.13 15.01 -48.67
C ARG A 922 -21.29 15.55 -47.82
N CYS A 923 -20.94 16.34 -46.81
CA CYS A 923 -21.74 17.54 -46.54
C CYS A 923 -21.69 18.44 -47.80
N PRO A 924 -22.82 19.00 -48.28
CA PRO A 924 -22.79 19.94 -49.39
C PRO A 924 -21.97 21.18 -48.98
N GLY A 925 -20.77 21.35 -49.55
CA GLY A 925 -19.96 22.56 -49.39
C GLY A 925 -18.50 22.40 -48.92
N GLN A 926 -17.95 21.20 -48.75
CA GLN A 926 -16.53 21.05 -48.36
C GLN A 926 -15.62 20.79 -49.58
N GLN A 927 -14.66 21.69 -49.84
CA GLN A 927 -13.67 21.59 -50.91
C GLN A 927 -12.49 20.67 -50.53
N THR A 928 -11.89 20.04 -51.54
CA THR A 928 -11.01 18.84 -51.50
C THR A 928 -9.56 19.10 -51.08
N HIS A 929 -9.28 19.96 -50.11
CA HIS A 929 -7.92 20.14 -49.60
C HIS A 929 -7.90 20.26 -48.08
N ASP A 930 -7.85 19.12 -47.39
CA ASP A 930 -7.44 19.03 -45.99
C ASP A 930 -6.54 17.79 -45.79
N PRO A 931 -5.45 17.86 -44.99
CA PRO A 931 -4.31 16.92 -45.08
C PRO A 931 -4.48 15.58 -44.35
N CYS A 932 -5.66 15.24 -43.83
CA CYS A 932 -5.82 14.09 -42.93
C CYS A 932 -6.21 12.75 -43.61
N ALA A 933 -6.06 12.62 -44.94
CA ALA A 933 -6.51 11.44 -45.69
C ALA A 933 -5.38 10.48 -46.15
N GLN A 934 -4.16 10.58 -45.62
CA GLN A 934 -3.08 9.63 -45.93
C GLN A 934 -2.48 9.03 -44.67
N GLY A 935 -2.93 7.82 -44.34
CA GLY A 935 -2.33 6.98 -43.32
C GLY A 935 -3.03 5.64 -43.24
N HIS A 936 -2.31 4.58 -43.61
CA HIS A 936 -2.63 3.15 -43.49
C HIS A 936 -3.25 2.45 -44.71
N SER A 937 -2.37 2.11 -45.66
CA SER A 937 -2.42 0.83 -46.37
C SER A 937 -1.00 0.28 -46.54
N SER A 938 -0.60 -0.64 -45.68
CA SER A 938 0.50 -1.58 -45.94
C SER A 938 0.35 -2.77 -45.00
N GLU A 939 -0.34 -3.80 -45.47
CA GLU A 939 -0.09 -5.18 -45.04
C GLU A 939 1.05 -5.70 -45.91
N ASP A 940 2.15 -6.07 -45.26
CA ASP A 940 3.07 -7.17 -45.60
C ASP A 940 3.65 -7.69 -44.27
#